data_AF-A0A1G2C8W7-F1
#
_entry.id   AF-A0A1G2C8W7-F1
#
_cell.length_a   1.000
_cell.length_b   1.000
_cell.length_c   1.000
_cell.angle_alpha   90.00
_cell.angle_beta   90.00
_cell.angle_gamma   90.00
#
_symmetry.space_group_name_H-M   'P 1'
#
loop_
_entity.id
_entity.type
_entity.pdbx_description
1 polymer ?
#
loop_
_entity_poly.entity_id
_entity_poly.type
_entity_poly.pdbx_seq_one_letter_code
_entity_poly.pdbx_strand_id
1 'polypeptide(L)'
;MRKHLLFLPALTLLVVVFFAAPLALALAENITVYSQFEPPTNGAYDGGNCSLHYHGITGACNLSSPTFRAGVASTIQEWQFYPYCNTSAGWPDNVFNGRTYVVDINTDEVIASGSFQIQCVSTQPATQAESRLRGSFDAPGTLLPEHDYFFIYGTADGTDINKAVSNGRQGNPGRFAFSLFGQGGPEQVGQYSSGGTVNIAEGATTTENSITFKAILQAGAPGPFQLQVEVQPFVRGFDNIASASSDFLAAGEEASVTVDLADGKYHWRTRMVDQEGHVSKWEEFGTPGNVDLQVRHTPFAPSLNLIVHEEAAPPTALYAGRCDSNTLAYNYCEFANFTVPEDAEVNAMTWWPYCDQFRGWGATQRVSYIIVRLSDGSFVTDGDAVINCPNSGGDPQIADAVAQMIPVSSALLQYGVTYRAILAAYPGTYPPLDPFARPDMLWGVQPDPVRSSFQIWGPSPETAKEPVIIVPGIMGSRLNRVSDGEEVWPNVFGMISPFDSYLNELRLSTTTGLELPGKDMNPTSVIDREYPFGIPRVAYGNLRDLFLNNGYTTSTPNKSYFEFPYDWRLDIREEVSNFSSVVAEAFSNSPTGKINIVAHSMGGLLVKEFLRTADPSIIDKIVFVGVPHLGSPKAFNALNYGDNLGFEFGPVDILNRDRVKIITQNMPGVYELLPSKKYFEKDPYYVVDFRNNNLNSLDYSETKTFMLEKPSDARNEILIDQAQEFHDSLDGFTSTSFQMYNIVGCQNPSTIGTFVIRDDGVEPLSTNGDGTVPLMSARNPSDNSADYYVSHYETGINHAGLVRDSKVLDIIASLINGQPPTSFPTGISDSATTCDPPPAVGPETTISFATFSPVALHIYDSQGRHTGPTSAGDLELGIPGSSYQQIGEHNFAFVPAGEAYRVIVDGLAPGEFTMKVKGYNGSTLTRTAAYVAVPVQSASTLAELAFISFDGNLGLNLDENGDDVTDAIIEPEAILSGSSAGDIVPPVVSFNMPQEVIIDSPITIDFLSSDELSGMSTTTATLDGVEVQNGMIRTVATIGEHVLSVRAVDNAGNLRIADFHFDSVYQFGGFLPPLKTDGTGIYNQGRVLPVKFQLVDVAGNFISTTIATMTLTKISNGTAGTEEIPLAVGNADTGNAFRYDSTSNNYVYNLSTDAMTPGTWRLKVYLDDGKQYEVEISIKQ
;
A
#
# COMPACT_ATOMS: atom_id res chain seq x y z
N MET A 1 -24.75 -17.15 -16.87
CA MET A 1 -25.50 -17.43 -15.62
C MET A 1 -26.92 -16.87 -15.64
N ARG A 2 -27.95 -17.70 -15.85
CA ARG A 2 -29.37 -17.38 -15.58
C ARG A 2 -30.11 -18.66 -15.19
N LYS A 3 -30.82 -18.64 -14.06
CA LYS A 3 -31.76 -19.68 -13.54
C LYS A 3 -31.14 -20.97 -12.94
N HIS A 4 -30.61 -20.89 -11.72
CA HIS A 4 -30.82 -21.98 -10.75
C HIS A 4 -31.50 -21.42 -9.50
N LEU A 5 -32.84 -21.46 -9.51
CA LEU A 5 -33.67 -21.05 -8.37
C LEU A 5 -35.00 -21.83 -8.38
N LEU A 6 -34.87 -23.16 -8.49
CA LEU A 6 -35.97 -24.13 -8.48
C LEU A 6 -35.49 -25.44 -7.84
N PHE A 7 -35.56 -25.53 -6.51
CA PHE A 7 -36.03 -26.69 -5.73
C PHE A 7 -35.77 -26.46 -4.23
N LEU A 8 -36.72 -25.82 -3.55
CA LEU A 8 -36.73 -25.66 -2.10
C LEU A 8 -38.16 -25.93 -1.57
N PRO A 9 -38.41 -27.06 -0.89
CA PRO A 9 -39.64 -27.26 -0.16
C PRO A 9 -39.57 -26.57 1.21
N ALA A 10 -40.07 -25.34 1.25
CA ALA A 10 -40.68 -24.68 2.42
C ALA A 10 -40.02 -24.84 3.81
N LEU A 11 -39.24 -23.83 4.21
CA LEU A 11 -39.43 -23.23 5.53
C LEU A 11 -39.32 -21.70 5.42
N THR A 12 -40.47 -21.03 5.28
CA THR A 12 -40.57 -19.58 5.10
C THR A 12 -41.46 -18.99 6.19
N LEU A 13 -40.92 -18.16 7.08
CA LEU A 13 -41.68 -17.12 7.80
C LEU A 13 -40.75 -16.12 8.51
N LEU A 14 -41.07 -14.83 8.38
CA LEU A 14 -40.43 -13.61 8.97
C LEU A 14 -39.03 -13.27 8.41
N VAL A 15 -38.68 -12.03 8.03
CA VAL A 15 -39.48 -10.83 7.63
C VAL A 15 -38.78 -10.10 6.48
N VAL A 16 -39.45 -9.88 5.35
CA VAL A 16 -39.22 -8.73 4.45
C VAL A 16 -40.56 -8.29 3.85
N VAL A 17 -41.10 -7.16 4.32
CA VAL A 17 -42.11 -6.39 3.58
C VAL A 17 -41.86 -4.90 3.87
N PHE A 18 -41.92 -4.11 2.79
CA PHE A 18 -41.98 -2.64 2.66
C PHE A 18 -40.65 -1.93 2.33
N PHE A 19 -40.57 -1.01 1.36
CA PHE A 19 -41.60 -0.45 0.45
C PHE A 19 -40.95 0.10 -0.84
N ALA A 20 -41.73 0.19 -1.92
CA ALA A 20 -41.51 1.19 -2.97
C ALA A 20 -42.88 1.71 -3.48
N ALA A 21 -43.12 3.04 -3.31
CA ALA A 21 -43.99 4.02 -4.02
C ALA A 21 -45.36 3.58 -4.65
N PRO A 22 -46.41 4.45 -4.80
CA PRO A 22 -46.30 5.90 -5.11
C PRO A 22 -47.45 6.89 -4.67
N LEU A 23 -47.21 8.19 -4.95
CA LEU A 23 -48.13 9.30 -5.31
C LEU A 23 -49.31 9.82 -4.40
N ALA A 24 -49.20 11.12 -4.07
CA ALA A 24 -50.20 12.22 -4.25
C ALA A 24 -51.25 12.65 -3.17
N LEU A 25 -51.34 14.00 -3.04
CA LEU A 25 -52.51 14.89 -2.76
C LEU A 25 -52.92 15.34 -1.32
N ALA A 26 -52.39 16.52 -0.91
CA ALA A 26 -53.07 17.79 -0.51
C ALA A 26 -53.93 18.00 0.78
N LEU A 27 -53.92 19.29 1.21
CA LEU A 27 -54.75 20.03 2.21
C LEU A 27 -54.37 19.88 3.71
N ALA A 28 -54.45 20.87 4.61
CA ALA A 28 -54.51 22.35 4.61
C ALA A 28 -54.66 22.86 6.07
N GLU A 29 -54.12 24.05 6.36
CA GLU A 29 -54.34 24.92 7.55
C GLU A 29 -53.77 24.44 8.94
N ASN A 30 -53.46 25.28 9.95
CA ASN A 30 -53.63 26.75 10.10
C ASN A 30 -52.54 27.50 10.93
N ILE A 31 -52.74 28.82 11.07
CA ILE A 31 -51.98 29.95 11.65
C ILE A 31 -52.10 30.14 13.19
N THR A 32 -51.11 30.77 13.87
CA THR A 32 -51.30 31.91 14.84
C THR A 32 -50.01 32.74 15.02
N VAL A 33 -50.13 34.05 15.22
CA VAL A 33 -49.06 35.08 15.36
C VAL A 33 -49.28 35.92 16.62
N TYR A 34 -48.21 36.48 17.23
CA TYR A 34 -48.29 37.68 18.09
C TYR A 34 -47.14 38.66 17.85
N SER A 35 -47.33 39.95 18.17
CA SER A 35 -46.48 41.08 17.75
C SER A 35 -46.52 42.28 18.72
N GLN A 36 -45.65 43.28 18.49
CA GLN A 36 -45.54 44.66 19.06
C GLN A 36 -44.41 44.89 20.10
N PHE A 37 -43.31 45.63 19.82
CA PHE A 37 -43.06 47.07 19.47
C PHE A 37 -42.80 47.94 20.75
N GLU A 38 -41.55 48.35 21.07
CA GLU A 38 -40.76 49.55 20.62
C GLU A 38 -40.91 50.78 21.54
N PRO A 39 -40.09 51.89 21.45
CA PRO A 39 -38.88 52.21 20.65
C PRO A 39 -37.68 52.55 21.61
N PRO A 40 -36.70 53.51 21.44
CA PRO A 40 -36.29 54.37 20.32
C PRO A 40 -34.75 54.68 20.10
N THR A 41 -34.48 55.45 19.04
CA THR A 41 -33.35 56.40 18.77
C THR A 41 -31.92 55.96 18.33
N ASN A 42 -31.67 56.26 17.03
CA ASN A 42 -30.50 56.91 16.39
C ASN A 42 -29.32 56.12 15.75
N GLY A 43 -29.35 56.06 14.40
CA GLY A 43 -28.18 56.16 13.48
C GLY A 43 -27.47 54.85 13.09
N ALA A 44 -27.89 54.03 12.12
CA ALA A 44 -28.11 54.25 10.66
C ALA A 44 -26.77 54.39 9.87
N TYR A 45 -26.54 53.76 8.71
CA TYR A 45 -27.44 53.25 7.64
C TYR A 45 -26.89 52.00 6.91
N ASP A 46 -27.78 51.13 6.40
CA ASP A 46 -27.55 50.28 5.22
C ASP A 46 -28.90 49.81 4.59
N GLY A 47 -28.89 49.33 3.34
CA GLY A 47 -29.95 48.52 2.73
C GLY A 47 -30.91 49.23 1.74
N GLY A 48 -30.79 48.89 0.44
CA GLY A 48 -31.63 49.42 -0.64
C GLY A 48 -32.51 48.40 -1.39
N ASN A 49 -33.81 48.38 -1.06
CA ASN A 49 -35.00 48.24 -1.93
C ASN A 49 -35.15 47.21 -3.10
N CYS A 50 -36.27 46.47 -3.00
CA CYS A 50 -37.35 46.29 -4.00
C CYS A 50 -37.30 45.23 -5.14
N SER A 51 -37.93 44.07 -4.86
CA SER A 51 -39.20 43.54 -5.44
C SER A 51 -39.67 43.70 -6.93
N LEU A 52 -40.10 42.53 -7.46
CA LEU A 52 -41.31 42.22 -8.28
C LEU A 52 -41.42 42.41 -9.84
N HIS A 53 -41.89 41.31 -10.46
CA HIS A 53 -42.85 41.16 -11.60
C HIS A 53 -42.44 41.07 -13.10
N TYR A 54 -42.30 39.81 -13.55
CA TYR A 54 -43.04 39.11 -14.63
C TYR A 54 -43.50 39.81 -15.93
N HIS A 55 -42.89 39.39 -17.05
CA HIS A 55 -43.46 39.06 -18.38
C HIS A 55 -42.30 38.39 -19.18
N GLY A 56 -42.44 37.32 -19.97
CA GLY A 56 -43.55 36.42 -20.25
C GLY A 56 -43.34 35.68 -21.59
N ILE A 57 -43.66 34.38 -21.64
CA ILE A 57 -44.07 33.61 -22.84
C ILE A 57 -42.97 33.09 -23.82
N THR A 58 -42.97 31.75 -23.96
CA THR A 58 -42.42 30.89 -25.05
C THR A 58 -40.89 30.84 -25.31
N GLY A 59 -40.33 29.68 -25.63
CA GLY A 59 -40.95 28.34 -25.75
C GLY A 59 -39.94 27.21 -25.91
N ALA A 60 -40.36 26.00 -25.57
CA ALA A 60 -39.55 24.78 -25.72
C ALA A 60 -39.74 24.17 -27.13
N CYS A 61 -38.70 23.55 -27.67
CA CYS A 61 -38.84 22.25 -28.35
C CYS A 61 -37.51 21.48 -28.46
N ASN A 62 -37.64 20.22 -28.08
CA ASN A 62 -36.68 19.15 -27.85
C ASN A 62 -36.14 18.48 -29.14
N LEU A 63 -35.17 17.57 -29.00
CA LEU A 63 -34.65 16.57 -29.97
C LEU A 63 -33.84 17.16 -31.15
N SER A 64 -32.65 16.66 -31.54
CA SER A 64 -32.22 15.26 -31.68
C SER A 64 -30.69 15.13 -31.88
N SER A 65 -30.08 14.06 -31.36
CA SER A 65 -28.80 13.50 -31.85
C SER A 65 -29.05 12.74 -33.19
N PRO A 66 -28.05 12.47 -34.09
CA PRO A 66 -26.84 11.69 -33.77
C PRO A 66 -25.52 12.01 -34.54
N THR A 67 -24.39 11.55 -33.97
CA THR A 67 -23.16 10.98 -34.60
C THR A 67 -22.59 11.53 -35.93
N PHE A 68 -21.28 11.87 -36.00
CA PHE A 68 -20.18 10.93 -36.38
C PHE A 68 -18.76 11.55 -36.27
N ARG A 69 -17.72 10.71 -36.46
CA ARG A 69 -16.27 10.92 -36.18
C ARG A 69 -15.43 11.49 -37.34
N ALA A 70 -14.20 11.91 -36.97
CA ALA A 70 -12.94 12.03 -37.75
C ALA A 70 -12.80 13.24 -38.71
N GLY A 71 -11.62 13.89 -38.85
CA GLY A 71 -10.36 13.77 -38.10
C GLY A 71 -9.16 14.49 -38.76
N VAL A 72 -8.01 14.53 -38.05
CA VAL A 72 -6.61 14.69 -38.55
C VAL A 72 -6.10 16.11 -39.00
N ALA A 73 -4.95 16.52 -38.40
CA ALA A 73 -3.91 17.47 -38.89
C ALA A 73 -4.24 18.98 -39.08
N SER A 74 -3.31 19.94 -38.98
CA SER A 74 -1.94 19.99 -38.39
C SER A 74 -1.37 21.44 -38.31
N THR A 75 -0.28 21.62 -37.55
CA THR A 75 0.85 22.58 -37.76
C THR A 75 0.70 24.14 -37.68
N ILE A 76 1.33 24.70 -36.62
CA ILE A 76 2.46 25.69 -36.64
C ILE A 76 2.22 27.24 -36.73
N GLN A 77 2.91 27.93 -35.79
CA GLN A 77 3.42 29.33 -35.72
C GLN A 77 2.52 30.55 -35.44
N GLU A 78 2.95 31.34 -34.44
CA GLU A 78 2.63 32.76 -34.22
C GLU A 78 3.90 33.64 -34.30
N TRP A 79 3.72 34.94 -34.61
CA TRP A 79 4.72 36.00 -34.51
C TRP A 79 4.09 37.24 -33.85
N GLN A 80 4.91 38.01 -33.10
CA GLN A 80 4.50 39.14 -32.26
C GLN A 80 4.22 40.46 -33.02
N PHE A 81 3.55 41.41 -32.34
CA PHE A 81 3.59 42.85 -32.65
C PHE A 81 3.62 43.73 -31.39
N TYR A 82 4.34 44.86 -31.47
CA TYR A 82 4.41 45.94 -30.47
C TYR A 82 3.80 47.25 -31.02
N PRO A 83 3.40 48.20 -30.15
CA PRO A 83 3.79 49.60 -30.39
C PRO A 83 4.15 50.40 -29.11
N TYR A 84 4.90 51.50 -29.28
CA TYR A 84 5.40 52.38 -28.19
C TYR A 84 5.02 53.87 -28.39
N CYS A 85 4.85 54.56 -27.26
CA CYS A 85 4.67 55.98 -26.92
C CYS A 85 4.89 57.13 -27.95
N ASN A 86 4.14 58.24 -27.75
CA ASN A 86 4.77 59.54 -27.39
C ASN A 86 3.81 60.46 -26.58
N THR A 87 4.32 61.62 -26.12
CA THR A 87 3.91 62.38 -24.94
C THR A 87 3.44 63.82 -25.25
N SER A 88 2.71 64.48 -24.32
CA SER A 88 3.17 65.73 -23.65
C SER A 88 2.08 66.52 -22.86
N ALA A 89 2.53 67.15 -21.76
CA ALA A 89 1.97 68.31 -21.04
C ALA A 89 0.64 68.22 -20.24
N GLY A 90 0.74 68.36 -18.91
CA GLY A 90 -0.35 68.86 -18.03
C GLY A 90 -0.51 68.15 -16.68
N TRP A 91 -0.01 68.76 -15.59
CA TRP A 91 -0.41 68.45 -14.19
C TRP A 91 -1.84 68.99 -13.90
N PRO A 92 -2.57 68.58 -12.83
CA PRO A 92 -2.09 67.85 -11.64
C PRO A 92 -2.92 66.62 -11.18
N ASP A 93 -2.24 65.76 -10.41
CA ASP A 93 -2.66 64.92 -9.27
C ASP A 93 -4.06 64.29 -9.12
N ASN A 94 -3.99 62.96 -8.95
CA ASN A 94 -4.82 62.06 -8.14
C ASN A 94 -6.11 61.42 -8.70
N VAL A 95 -6.23 60.13 -8.33
CA VAL A 95 -7.35 59.18 -8.48
C VAL A 95 -7.57 58.57 -9.88
N PHE A 96 -7.15 57.30 -10.07
CA PHE A 96 -8.11 56.19 -10.19
C PHE A 96 -7.47 54.79 -10.00
N ASN A 97 -8.30 53.83 -9.59
CA ASN A 97 -7.94 52.46 -9.25
C ASN A 97 -7.63 51.55 -10.45
N GLY A 98 -6.62 50.69 -10.28
CA GLY A 98 -6.83 49.25 -10.21
C GLY A 98 -7.12 48.47 -11.50
N ARG A 99 -6.07 47.84 -12.04
CA ARG A 99 -5.97 46.38 -12.31
C ARG A 99 -4.61 46.05 -12.92
N THR A 100 -3.79 45.30 -12.19
CA THR A 100 -2.66 44.54 -12.75
C THR A 100 -2.69 43.15 -12.14
N TYR A 101 -2.50 42.13 -12.98
CA TYR A 101 -2.49 40.73 -12.59
C TYR A 101 -1.10 40.36 -12.06
N VAL A 102 -1.05 39.56 -11.00
CA VAL A 102 0.19 38.90 -10.55
C VAL A 102 0.23 37.52 -11.19
N VAL A 103 1.40 37.13 -11.68
CA VAL A 103 1.71 35.78 -12.15
C VAL A 103 2.83 35.30 -11.24
N ASP A 104 2.50 34.39 -10.32
CA ASP A 104 3.50 33.72 -9.49
C ASP A 104 4.24 32.67 -10.33
N ILE A 105 5.56 32.65 -10.18
CA ILE A 105 6.42 31.57 -10.64
C ILE A 105 7.20 31.15 -9.40
N ASN A 106 6.84 29.99 -8.84
CA ASN A 106 7.54 29.42 -7.70
C ASN A 106 8.93 28.92 -8.12
N THR A 107 9.95 29.08 -7.28
CA THR A 107 11.34 28.71 -7.56
C THR A 107 11.94 27.86 -6.45
N ASP A 108 11.34 26.70 -6.21
CA ASP A 108 11.88 25.64 -5.35
C ASP A 108 12.11 24.37 -6.17
N GLU A 109 13.21 24.33 -6.92
CA GLU A 109 13.86 23.08 -7.36
C GLU A 109 15.27 23.32 -7.93
N VAL A 110 16.04 22.24 -8.06
CA VAL A 110 17.42 22.14 -8.62
C VAL A 110 18.57 22.52 -7.67
N ILE A 111 18.96 21.57 -6.83
CA ILE A 111 20.35 21.42 -6.34
C ILE A 111 21.07 20.35 -7.18
N ALA A 112 22.30 20.67 -7.60
CA ALA A 112 23.32 19.77 -8.17
C ALA A 112 22.90 18.86 -9.36
N SER A 113 23.15 19.26 -10.62
CA SER A 113 24.52 19.37 -11.14
C SER A 113 24.58 19.85 -12.60
N GLY A 114 25.70 20.45 -13.01
CA GLY A 114 26.19 20.27 -14.39
C GLY A 114 25.58 21.11 -15.52
N SER A 115 25.33 22.41 -15.33
CA SER A 115 25.29 23.45 -16.40
C SER A 115 24.44 23.22 -17.66
N PHE A 116 23.37 24.01 -17.82
CA PHE A 116 22.76 24.30 -19.12
C PHE A 116 22.83 25.79 -19.45
N GLN A 117 23.22 26.15 -20.68
CA GLN A 117 23.08 27.51 -21.20
C GLN A 117 21.74 27.63 -21.93
N ILE A 118 20.90 28.59 -21.53
CA ILE A 118 19.81 29.07 -22.39
C ILE A 118 20.31 30.29 -23.15
N GLN A 119 20.17 30.20 -24.47
CA GLN A 119 20.77 31.07 -25.46
C GLN A 119 19.84 32.25 -25.76
N CYS A 120 20.15 33.44 -25.23
CA CYS A 120 19.37 34.65 -25.53
C CYS A 120 19.50 35.05 -27.01
N VAL A 121 18.45 34.81 -27.80
CA VAL A 121 18.36 35.26 -29.19
C VAL A 121 18.10 36.76 -29.22
N SER A 122 19.15 37.55 -29.47
CA SER A 122 19.04 39.00 -29.65
C SER A 122 18.36 39.35 -30.99
N THR A 123 17.28 40.12 -30.94
CA THR A 123 16.76 40.82 -32.12
C THR A 123 17.48 42.15 -32.33
N GLN A 124 18.17 42.29 -33.47
CA GLN A 124 18.99 43.44 -33.94
C GLN A 124 20.52 43.30 -33.69
N PRO A 125 21.38 43.87 -34.57
CA PRO A 125 22.53 43.11 -35.10
C PRO A 125 23.88 43.34 -34.41
N ALA A 126 24.79 42.41 -34.72
CA ALA A 126 26.11 42.21 -34.15
C ALA A 126 27.10 43.40 -34.26
N THR A 127 28.01 43.50 -33.27
CA THR A 127 29.46 43.52 -33.53
C THR A 127 30.30 43.00 -32.35
N GLN A 128 31.11 41.97 -32.64
CA GLN A 128 32.49 41.69 -32.18
C GLN A 128 32.82 41.09 -30.78
N ALA A 129 33.67 40.04 -30.88
CA ALA A 129 34.72 39.54 -29.99
C ALA A 129 34.34 39.06 -28.57
N GLU A 130 34.40 37.76 -28.23
CA GLU A 130 35.56 36.84 -28.18
C GLU A 130 36.72 37.25 -27.25
N SER A 131 36.83 36.57 -26.10
CA SER A 131 38.06 35.96 -25.52
C SER A 131 37.72 35.45 -24.11
N ARG A 132 37.52 34.14 -23.87
CA ARG A 132 38.56 33.11 -23.66
C ARG A 132 39.81 33.61 -22.94
N LEU A 133 39.97 33.21 -21.67
CA LEU A 133 41.27 32.85 -21.09
C LEU A 133 41.11 31.78 -19.99
N ARG A 134 42.08 30.87 -19.90
CA ARG A 134 42.12 29.70 -18.99
C ARG A 134 43.11 29.94 -17.84
N GLY A 135 42.88 29.26 -16.72
CA GLY A 135 43.85 29.00 -15.64
C GLY A 135 43.12 28.34 -14.47
N SER A 136 43.08 27.00 -14.36
CA SER A 136 44.14 26.10 -13.85
C SER A 136 44.36 26.26 -12.34
N PHE A 137 43.86 25.29 -11.57
CA PHE A 137 44.16 25.12 -10.14
C PHE A 137 45.46 24.33 -9.96
N ASP A 138 46.26 24.71 -8.97
CA ASP A 138 47.20 23.86 -8.25
C ASP A 138 47.14 24.27 -6.76
N ALA A 139 47.24 23.31 -5.84
CA ALA A 139 47.16 23.50 -4.38
C ALA A 139 48.55 23.32 -3.73
N PRO A 140 48.74 23.37 -2.38
CA PRO A 140 47.91 23.91 -1.28
C PRO A 140 48.68 24.89 -0.33
N GLY A 141 47.99 25.60 0.59
CA GLY A 141 48.69 26.23 1.76
C GLY A 141 48.03 27.42 2.49
N THR A 142 47.23 27.13 3.53
CA THR A 142 46.97 27.90 4.78
C THR A 142 47.04 29.45 4.88
N LEU A 143 45.86 30.04 5.21
CA LEU A 143 45.54 31.06 6.25
C LEU A 143 45.97 32.56 6.15
N LEU A 144 44.99 33.41 5.76
CA LEU A 144 44.51 34.72 6.32
C LEU A 144 45.49 35.91 6.62
N PRO A 145 45.05 37.21 6.71
CA PRO A 145 43.68 37.76 6.73
C PRO A 145 43.38 39.04 5.87
N GLU A 146 42.09 39.45 5.87
CA GLU A 146 41.49 40.82 5.81
C GLU A 146 41.47 41.75 4.54
N HIS A 147 40.23 42.15 4.19
CA HIS A 147 39.72 43.43 3.61
C HIS A 147 40.26 43.97 2.24
N ASP A 148 39.45 44.41 1.26
CA ASP A 148 37.99 44.56 1.11
C ASP A 148 37.55 44.36 -0.36
N TYR A 149 36.40 43.70 -0.58
CA TYR A 149 35.60 43.83 -1.80
C TYR A 149 34.13 44.02 -1.44
N PHE A 150 33.53 45.10 -1.95
CA PHE A 150 32.12 45.43 -1.71
C PHE A 150 31.18 44.48 -2.48
N PHE A 151 30.34 43.76 -1.74
CA PHE A 151 29.15 43.09 -2.27
C PHE A 151 27.90 43.86 -1.86
N ILE A 152 27.01 44.10 -2.81
CA ILE A 152 25.64 44.56 -2.52
C ILE A 152 24.80 43.29 -2.36
N TYR A 153 24.49 42.92 -1.12
CA TYR A 153 23.41 42.01 -0.81
C TYR A 153 22.16 42.82 -0.50
N GLY A 154 21.07 42.51 -1.21
CA GLY A 154 19.74 43.02 -0.91
C GLY A 154 18.75 41.88 -1.06
N THR A 155 18.13 41.47 0.04
CA THR A 155 16.95 40.59 0.02
C THR A 155 15.76 41.36 -0.52
N ALA A 156 14.92 40.70 -1.31
CA ALA A 156 13.84 41.35 -2.03
C ALA A 156 12.59 41.51 -1.15
N ASP A 157 12.15 42.76 -0.99
CA ASP A 157 10.73 43.12 -0.86
C ASP A 157 10.50 44.36 -1.73
N GLY A 158 9.62 44.23 -2.73
CA GLY A 158 9.57 45.11 -3.91
C GLY A 158 9.02 46.53 -3.74
N THR A 159 9.07 47.13 -2.54
CA THR A 159 8.31 48.35 -2.21
C THR A 159 9.11 49.65 -2.07
N ASP A 160 10.44 49.64 -1.82
CA ASP A 160 11.22 50.88 -1.61
C ASP A 160 12.29 51.25 -2.66
N ILE A 161 12.63 50.36 -3.60
CA ILE A 161 13.52 50.72 -4.74
C ILE A 161 12.92 51.85 -5.60
N ASN A 162 11.59 51.92 -5.68
CA ASN A 162 10.89 52.93 -6.49
C ASN A 162 10.88 54.35 -5.90
N LYS A 163 11.31 54.55 -4.65
CA LYS A 163 11.56 55.91 -4.08
C LYS A 163 13.02 56.37 -4.21
N ALA A 164 13.97 55.44 -4.35
CA ALA A 164 15.39 55.77 -4.52
C ALA A 164 15.69 56.35 -5.92
N VAL A 165 14.98 55.90 -6.95
CA VAL A 165 15.22 56.28 -8.35
C VAL A 165 14.56 57.62 -8.74
N SER A 166 13.54 58.10 -7.99
CA SER A 166 12.82 59.34 -8.32
C SER A 166 13.55 60.62 -7.90
N ASN A 167 14.46 60.58 -6.92
CA ASN A 167 15.17 61.76 -6.41
C ASN A 167 16.63 61.90 -6.88
N GLY A 168 17.19 60.90 -7.57
CA GLY A 168 18.54 60.97 -8.16
C GLY A 168 18.67 61.87 -9.40
N ARG A 169 17.64 62.66 -9.74
CA ARG A 169 17.56 63.43 -11.01
C ARG A 169 17.43 64.94 -10.86
N GLN A 170 17.88 65.53 -9.75
CA GLN A 170 18.32 66.94 -9.74
C GLN A 170 19.70 67.06 -9.07
N GLY A 171 20.68 67.53 -9.85
CA GLY A 171 22.08 67.51 -9.44
C GLY A 171 22.43 68.63 -8.45
N ASN A 172 22.72 68.26 -7.21
CA ASN A 172 23.71 68.93 -6.36
C ASN A 172 24.14 68.00 -5.21
N PRO A 173 25.42 68.01 -4.77
CA PRO A 173 25.91 67.15 -3.70
C PRO A 173 25.48 67.69 -2.32
N GLY A 174 24.24 67.40 -1.93
CA GLY A 174 23.71 67.66 -0.59
C GLY A 174 23.89 66.45 0.33
N ARG A 175 24.26 66.69 1.60
CA ARG A 175 24.46 65.63 2.61
C ARG A 175 23.20 64.78 2.78
N PHE A 176 23.34 63.46 2.59
CA PHE A 176 22.39 62.51 3.14
C PHE A 176 22.62 62.40 4.65
N ALA A 177 21.58 62.68 5.44
CA ALA A 177 21.50 62.21 6.81
C ALA A 177 20.99 60.75 6.73
N PHE A 178 21.88 59.80 6.96
CA PHE A 178 21.49 58.41 7.12
C PHE A 178 20.81 58.26 8.47
N SER A 179 19.59 57.71 8.49
CA SER A 179 19.07 57.09 9.72
C SER A 179 19.94 55.88 10.00
N LEU A 180 20.52 55.81 11.20
CA LEU A 180 21.44 54.75 11.63
C LEU A 180 20.66 53.51 12.12
N PHE A 181 19.94 52.87 11.20
CA PHE A 181 19.57 51.45 11.30
C PHE A 181 20.01 50.70 10.05
N GLY A 182 21.26 50.93 9.64
CA GLY A 182 21.96 50.05 8.71
C GLY A 182 22.68 48.96 9.51
N GLN A 183 22.30 47.70 9.30
CA GLN A 183 22.90 46.51 9.92
C GLN A 183 22.73 46.49 11.47
N GLY A 184 21.51 46.22 11.93
CA GLY A 184 21.19 46.01 13.35
C GLY A 184 19.74 45.62 13.59
N GLY A 185 19.53 44.60 14.42
CA GLY A 185 18.23 44.04 14.79
C GLY A 185 18.34 43.19 16.06
N PRO A 186 17.24 42.57 16.52
CA PRO A 186 17.27 41.51 17.51
C PRO A 186 17.99 40.27 16.94
N GLU A 187 19.12 39.87 17.53
CA GLU A 187 19.83 38.64 17.17
C GLU A 187 19.76 37.61 18.31
N GLN A 188 20.03 36.33 18.02
CA GLN A 188 19.90 35.23 19.00
C GLN A 188 18.52 35.24 19.68
N VAL A 189 17.48 35.44 18.86
CA VAL A 189 16.08 35.46 19.29
C VAL A 189 15.68 34.09 19.85
N GLY A 190 15.00 34.05 20.98
CA GLY A 190 14.55 32.82 21.61
C GLY A 190 13.35 33.01 22.53
N GLN A 191 12.61 31.93 22.75
CA GLN A 191 11.44 31.86 23.63
C GLN A 191 11.73 30.87 24.77
N TYR A 192 11.41 31.25 25.99
CA TYR A 192 11.83 30.53 27.19
C TYR A 192 10.69 30.43 28.21
N SER A 193 10.86 29.50 29.14
CA SER A 193 10.08 29.42 30.38
C SER A 193 10.03 30.76 31.15
N SER A 194 9.10 30.88 32.09
CA SER A 194 8.92 32.04 32.99
C SER A 194 10.20 32.40 33.78
N GLY A 195 11.08 31.42 34.02
CA GLY A 195 12.40 31.63 34.62
C GLY A 195 13.48 32.14 33.67
N GLY A 196 13.20 32.24 32.36
CA GLY A 196 14.14 32.73 31.34
C GLY A 196 15.34 31.80 31.07
N THR A 197 15.25 30.52 31.44
CA THR A 197 16.37 29.56 31.46
C THR A 197 16.17 28.32 30.61
N VAL A 198 14.94 27.81 30.47
CA VAL A 198 14.64 26.64 29.62
C VAL A 198 14.14 27.15 28.27
N ASN A 199 14.85 26.82 27.18
CA ASN A 199 14.45 27.17 25.82
C ASN A 199 13.25 26.32 25.38
N ILE A 200 12.26 26.94 24.74
CA ILE A 200 11.09 26.28 24.18
C ILE A 200 11.30 26.27 22.65
N ALA A 201 11.45 25.09 22.04
CA ALA A 201 11.65 25.00 20.59
C ALA A 201 10.44 25.52 19.80
N GLU A 202 10.64 25.94 18.55
CA GLU A 202 9.55 26.28 17.62
C GLU A 202 8.57 25.08 17.51
N GLY A 203 7.27 25.36 17.52
CA GLY A 203 6.22 24.33 17.51
C GLY A 203 6.00 23.60 18.84
N ALA A 204 6.85 23.78 19.85
CA ALA A 204 6.75 23.02 21.10
C ALA A 204 5.52 23.43 21.95
N THR A 205 4.96 22.44 22.64
CA THR A 205 3.96 22.72 23.69
C THR A 205 4.66 23.00 25.01
N THR A 206 4.41 24.18 25.56
CA THR A 206 4.75 24.58 26.92
C THR A 206 3.50 24.67 27.77
N THR A 207 3.67 24.68 29.08
CA THR A 207 2.56 24.65 30.04
C THR A 207 2.66 25.70 31.13
N GLU A 208 3.79 26.40 31.15
CA GLU A 208 3.89 27.69 31.81
C GLU A 208 3.11 28.69 30.97
N ASN A 209 2.23 29.46 31.62
CA ASN A 209 1.47 30.50 30.95
C ASN A 209 2.27 31.80 30.78
N SER A 210 3.38 31.96 31.50
CA SER A 210 4.24 33.14 31.45
C SER A 210 5.50 32.83 30.63
N ILE A 211 5.59 33.38 29.42
CA ILE A 211 6.64 33.06 28.45
C ILE A 211 7.62 34.23 28.33
N THR A 212 8.91 33.94 28.49
CA THR A 212 9.99 34.94 28.40
C THR A 212 10.64 34.91 27.04
N PHE A 213 10.45 35.95 26.27
CA PHE A 213 11.10 36.17 24.98
C PHE A 213 12.40 36.94 25.18
N LYS A 214 13.46 36.53 24.48
CA LYS A 214 14.80 37.13 24.57
C LYS A 214 15.38 37.41 23.21
N ALA A 215 16.26 38.41 23.14
CA ALA A 215 17.17 38.65 22.02
C ALA A 215 18.33 39.56 22.46
N ILE A 216 19.47 39.45 21.78
CA ILE A 216 20.58 40.39 21.90
C ILE A 216 20.35 41.56 20.94
N LEU A 217 20.35 42.79 21.44
CA LEU A 217 20.05 43.98 20.64
C LEU A 217 21.29 44.48 19.90
N GLN A 218 21.50 44.08 18.65
CA GLN A 218 22.68 44.48 17.88
C GLN A 218 22.42 45.75 17.05
N ALA A 219 23.34 46.71 17.10
CA ALA A 219 23.28 47.93 16.33
C ALA A 219 24.68 48.49 16.00
N GLY A 220 24.86 48.97 14.76
CA GLY A 220 26.08 49.67 14.34
C GLY A 220 26.30 51.05 14.97
N ALA A 221 25.40 51.52 15.85
CA ALA A 221 25.48 52.80 16.55
C ALA A 221 25.36 52.60 18.07
N PRO A 222 26.21 53.26 18.90
CA PRO A 222 26.09 53.19 20.34
C PRO A 222 24.90 54.03 20.82
N GLY A 223 23.82 53.36 21.19
CA GLY A 223 22.63 53.92 21.80
C GLY A 223 21.96 52.90 22.72
N PRO A 224 21.02 53.33 23.58
CA PRO A 224 20.17 52.43 24.31
C PRO A 224 18.94 52.06 23.47
N PHE A 225 18.69 50.75 23.30
CA PHE A 225 17.66 50.16 22.46
C PHE A 225 16.70 49.28 23.29
N GLN A 226 15.45 49.18 22.85
CA GLN A 226 14.40 48.37 23.46
C GLN A 226 14.01 47.23 22.53
N LEU A 227 13.84 46.02 23.07
CA LEU A 227 13.19 44.91 22.41
C LEU A 227 11.68 45.11 22.45
N GLN A 228 11.00 44.96 21.32
CA GLN A 228 9.54 44.90 21.23
C GLN A 228 9.14 43.53 20.69
N VAL A 229 8.17 42.90 21.32
CA VAL A 229 7.65 41.59 20.96
C VAL A 229 6.15 41.68 20.74
N GLU A 230 5.68 41.18 19.60
CA GLU A 230 4.27 41.02 19.26
C GLU A 230 3.96 39.53 19.24
N VAL A 231 3.06 39.09 20.13
CA VAL A 231 2.54 37.72 20.22
C VAL A 231 1.05 37.74 19.91
N GLN A 232 0.59 36.87 19.02
CA GLN A 232 -0.82 36.69 18.68
C GLN A 232 -1.22 35.21 18.72
N PRO A 233 -2.48 34.86 19.00
CA PRO A 233 -2.98 33.51 18.77
C PRO A 233 -2.86 33.17 17.28
N PHE A 234 -2.34 31.99 16.94
CA PHE A 234 -2.00 31.59 15.56
C PHE A 234 -3.15 31.75 14.54
N VAL A 235 -4.41 31.68 14.99
CA VAL A 235 -5.61 31.92 14.17
C VAL A 235 -5.84 33.39 13.78
N ARG A 236 -4.99 34.32 14.25
CA ARG A 236 -5.10 35.77 14.05
C ARG A 236 -3.74 36.34 13.65
N GLY A 237 -3.64 36.80 12.41
CA GLY A 237 -2.42 37.47 11.93
C GLY A 237 -2.07 38.75 12.69
N PHE A 238 -0.77 39.08 12.67
CA PHE A 238 -0.18 40.24 13.34
C PHE A 238 -0.84 41.58 13.01
N ASP A 239 -1.08 42.40 14.04
CA ASP A 239 -1.67 43.74 13.96
C ASP A 239 -0.64 44.89 14.01
N ASN A 240 0.66 44.58 14.16
CA ASN A 240 1.80 45.51 14.20
C ASN A 240 1.93 46.31 15.51
N ILE A 241 1.25 45.87 16.57
CA ILE A 241 1.32 46.45 17.91
C ILE A 241 2.16 45.51 18.79
N ALA A 242 3.15 46.06 19.49
CA ALA A 242 3.94 45.27 20.45
C ALA A 242 3.04 44.82 21.62
N SER A 243 2.96 43.51 21.85
CA SER A 243 2.27 42.91 23.00
C SER A 243 3.03 43.22 24.30
N ALA A 244 4.36 43.29 24.24
CA ALA A 244 5.21 43.75 25.33
C ALA A 244 6.55 44.33 24.84
N SER A 245 7.25 45.05 25.72
CA SER A 245 8.57 45.63 25.44
C SER A 245 9.52 45.51 26.65
N SER A 246 10.82 45.39 26.41
CA SER A 246 11.87 45.39 27.45
C SER A 246 12.17 46.80 27.99
N ASP A 247 13.08 46.91 28.96
CA ASP A 247 13.79 48.16 29.22
C ASP A 247 14.74 48.53 28.06
N PHE A 248 15.22 49.78 28.05
CA PHE A 248 16.22 50.27 27.12
C PHE A 248 17.64 49.89 27.56
N LEU A 249 18.34 49.07 26.77
CA LEU A 249 19.64 48.46 27.04
C LEU A 249 20.69 48.85 25.98
N ALA A 250 21.98 48.77 26.29
CA ALA A 250 23.03 49.12 25.32
C ALA A 250 23.13 48.09 24.18
N ALA A 251 23.66 48.52 23.03
CA ALA A 251 23.97 47.62 21.93
C ALA A 251 24.85 46.43 22.38
N GLY A 252 24.41 45.21 22.05
CA GLY A 252 25.05 43.95 22.43
C GLY A 252 24.61 43.36 23.78
N GLU A 253 23.68 44.01 24.50
CA GLU A 253 23.08 43.43 25.72
C GLU A 253 21.87 42.53 25.39
N GLU A 254 21.65 41.50 26.22
CA GLU A 254 20.47 40.61 26.13
C GLU A 254 19.25 41.33 26.73
N ALA A 255 18.28 41.65 25.88
CA ALA A 255 16.96 42.08 26.29
C ALA A 255 16.07 40.87 26.55
N SER A 256 15.20 40.98 27.55
CA SER A 256 14.16 39.99 27.83
C SER A 256 12.83 40.66 28.14
N VAL A 257 11.74 40.00 27.80
CA VAL A 257 10.37 40.44 28.08
C VAL A 257 9.47 39.23 28.30
N THR A 258 8.65 39.26 29.35
CA THR A 258 7.76 38.15 29.70
C THR A 258 6.30 38.52 29.41
N VAL A 259 5.55 37.60 28.82
CA VAL A 259 4.14 37.78 28.46
C VAL A 259 3.32 36.62 29.01
N ASP A 260 2.22 36.93 29.70
CA ASP A 260 1.25 35.94 30.15
C ASP A 260 0.25 35.62 29.02
N LEU A 261 0.17 34.34 28.65
CA LEU A 261 -0.62 33.78 27.57
C LEU A 261 -1.64 32.77 28.13
N ALA A 262 -2.84 32.73 27.54
CA ALA A 262 -3.85 31.73 27.87
C ALA A 262 -3.58 30.40 27.15
N ASP A 263 -4.39 29.38 27.37
CA ASP A 263 -4.33 28.16 26.56
C ASP A 263 -4.62 28.45 25.10
N GLY A 264 -3.71 28.02 24.21
CA GLY A 264 -3.80 28.31 22.79
C GLY A 264 -2.51 28.04 22.02
N LYS A 265 -2.60 28.04 20.70
CA LYS A 265 -1.45 28.07 19.78
C LYS A 265 -1.13 29.52 19.45
N TYR A 266 0.15 29.88 19.47
CA TYR A 266 0.63 31.25 19.30
C TYR A 266 1.74 31.31 18.25
N HIS A 267 1.83 32.47 17.61
CA HIS A 267 3.01 32.89 16.84
C HIS A 267 3.40 34.31 17.26
N TRP A 268 4.67 34.64 17.12
CA TRP A 268 5.26 35.87 17.60
C TRP A 268 6.40 36.37 16.73
N ARG A 269 6.66 37.67 16.88
CA ARG A 269 7.71 38.35 16.15
C ARG A 269 8.31 39.48 16.97
N THR A 270 9.51 39.89 16.59
CA THR A 270 10.28 40.87 17.35
C THR A 270 10.86 41.98 16.48
N ARG A 271 11.14 43.13 17.10
CA ARG A 271 11.89 44.24 16.52
C ARG A 271 12.61 45.03 17.62
N MET A 272 13.61 45.81 17.21
CA MET A 272 14.35 46.73 18.08
C MET A 272 13.90 48.19 17.87
N VAL A 273 13.94 49.00 18.91
CA VAL A 273 13.49 50.42 18.91
C VAL A 273 14.47 51.33 19.67
N ASP A 274 14.78 52.54 19.17
CA ASP A 274 15.59 53.55 19.88
C ASP A 274 14.76 54.53 20.74
N GLN A 275 15.44 55.39 21.51
CA GLN A 275 14.77 56.38 22.38
C GLN A 275 14.06 57.49 21.58
N GLU A 276 14.44 57.70 20.32
CA GLU A 276 13.83 58.61 19.36
C GLU A 276 12.56 58.03 18.70
N GLY A 277 12.29 56.72 18.88
CA GLY A 277 11.10 56.02 18.39
C GLY A 277 11.25 55.43 16.98
N HIS A 278 12.46 55.36 16.42
CA HIS A 278 12.74 54.62 15.20
C HIS A 278 12.79 53.11 15.49
N VAL A 279 12.36 52.29 14.53
CA VAL A 279 12.18 50.85 14.71
C VAL A 279 12.87 50.04 13.60
N SER A 280 13.36 48.84 13.92
CA SER A 280 13.78 47.85 12.92
C SER A 280 12.56 47.23 12.20
N LYS A 281 12.81 46.44 11.15
CA LYS A 281 11.79 45.51 10.63
C LYS A 281 11.32 44.57 11.75
N TRP A 282 10.08 44.10 11.64
CA TRP A 282 9.60 42.94 12.38
C TRP A 282 10.19 41.66 11.78
N GLU A 283 10.60 40.73 12.64
CA GLU A 283 11.14 39.41 12.29
C GLU A 283 10.36 38.35 13.08
N GLU A 284 9.68 37.44 12.37
CA GLU A 284 8.93 36.32 12.95
C GLU A 284 9.91 35.27 13.50
N PHE A 285 9.56 34.63 14.62
CA PHE A 285 10.45 33.65 15.25
C PHE A 285 10.43 32.34 14.47
N GLY A 286 11.61 31.82 14.12
CA GLY A 286 11.69 30.53 13.44
C GLY A 286 11.20 30.59 11.99
N THR A 287 10.23 29.74 11.63
CA THR A 287 9.72 29.59 10.26
C THR A 287 8.43 30.40 10.07
N PRO A 288 8.41 31.46 9.24
CA PRO A 288 7.24 32.33 9.08
C PRO A 288 5.96 31.58 8.71
N GLY A 289 4.87 31.83 9.43
CA GLY A 289 3.57 31.19 9.20
C GLY A 289 3.34 29.84 9.89
N ASN A 290 4.26 29.38 10.74
CA ASN A 290 4.07 28.24 11.63
C ASN A 290 3.52 28.62 13.02
N VAL A 291 3.27 27.61 13.84
CA VAL A 291 2.98 27.79 15.27
C VAL A 291 4.30 27.80 16.02
N ASP A 292 4.64 28.91 16.66
CA ASP A 292 5.93 29.06 17.35
C ASP A 292 5.92 28.35 18.71
N LEU A 293 4.78 28.41 19.40
CA LEU A 293 4.54 27.68 20.64
C LEU A 293 3.06 27.38 20.86
N GLN A 294 2.78 26.33 21.63
CA GLN A 294 1.45 26.09 22.18
C GLN A 294 1.49 26.16 23.70
N VAL A 295 0.64 26.99 24.31
CA VAL A 295 0.44 27.02 25.77
C VAL A 295 -0.71 26.08 26.11
N ARG A 296 -0.49 25.19 27.09
CA ARG A 296 -1.48 24.24 27.60
C ARG A 296 -1.29 24.03 29.10
N HIS A 297 -2.19 24.52 29.94
CA HIS A 297 -2.10 24.53 31.42
C HIS A 297 -2.03 23.14 32.12
N THR A 298 -1.88 22.04 31.38
CA THR A 298 -1.77 20.68 31.93
C THR A 298 -0.66 19.86 31.26
N PRO A 299 0.41 19.56 32.00
CA PRO A 299 1.19 18.35 31.81
C PRO A 299 1.41 17.62 33.15
N PHE A 300 1.99 16.43 33.06
CA PHE A 300 2.60 15.77 34.20
C PHE A 300 3.86 16.49 34.68
N ALA A 301 4.04 16.56 36.00
CA ALA A 301 5.31 16.90 36.63
C ALA A 301 6.24 15.67 36.64
N PRO A 302 7.58 15.85 36.65
CA PRO A 302 8.52 14.73 36.65
C PRO A 302 8.52 13.99 37.99
N SER A 303 8.18 12.70 37.98
CA SER A 303 8.26 11.84 39.17
C SER A 303 9.70 11.34 39.41
N LEU A 304 10.33 11.82 40.49
CA LEU A 304 11.55 11.20 41.03
C LEU A 304 11.17 9.99 41.91
N ASN A 305 12.01 8.95 41.86
CA ASN A 305 11.72 7.61 42.39
C ASN A 305 11.48 7.47 43.91
N LEU A 306 10.60 6.50 44.23
CA LEU A 306 10.46 5.71 45.46
C LEU A 306 10.23 6.42 46.83
N ILE A 307 9.17 5.98 47.53
CA ILE A 307 9.30 5.10 48.72
C ILE A 307 7.99 4.35 48.98
N VAL A 308 8.13 3.12 49.49
CA VAL A 308 7.05 2.18 49.85
C VAL A 308 6.29 2.64 51.09
N HIS A 309 4.98 2.37 51.14
CA HIS A 309 4.30 2.09 52.42
C HIS A 309 3.43 0.84 52.37
N GLU A 310 3.95 -0.23 52.97
CA GLU A 310 3.17 -1.31 53.60
C GLU A 310 2.16 -0.73 54.60
N GLU A 311 1.01 -1.41 54.74
CA GLU A 311 0.00 -1.30 55.80
C GLU A 311 0.05 -0.04 56.70
N ALA A 312 -0.32 1.12 56.14
CA ALA A 312 -0.65 2.28 56.94
C ALA A 312 -2.06 2.12 57.54
N ALA A 313 -2.16 2.20 58.87
CA ALA A 313 -3.41 2.06 59.63
C ALA A 313 -4.53 3.02 59.14
N PRO A 314 -5.82 2.66 59.33
CA PRO A 314 -6.93 3.51 58.89
C PRO A 314 -6.85 4.91 59.50
N PRO A 315 -7.12 5.98 58.72
CA PRO A 315 -7.08 7.35 59.21
C PRO A 315 -8.04 7.53 60.41
N THR A 316 -7.54 8.17 61.45
CA THR A 316 -8.16 8.20 62.78
C THR A 316 -9.32 9.19 62.89
N ALA A 317 -10.22 8.87 63.83
CA ALA A 317 -11.27 9.75 64.40
C ALA A 317 -12.52 10.01 63.52
N LEU A 318 -13.34 8.96 63.37
CA LEU A 318 -14.75 9.05 63.01
C LEU A 318 -15.59 9.49 64.23
N TYR A 319 -16.69 10.22 64.00
CA TYR A 319 -17.58 10.71 65.06
C TYR A 319 -19.07 10.61 64.67
N ALA A 320 -19.83 9.78 65.39
CA ALA A 320 -21.27 9.62 65.17
C ALA A 320 -22.08 10.31 66.29
N GLY A 321 -23.28 10.78 65.98
CA GLY A 321 -24.17 11.43 66.94
C GLY A 321 -25.60 11.56 66.43
N ARG A 322 -26.59 11.48 67.32
CA ARG A 322 -27.99 11.70 66.94
C ARG A 322 -28.24 13.18 66.62
N CYS A 323 -28.84 13.44 65.45
CA CYS A 323 -29.55 14.68 65.19
C CYS A 323 -30.82 14.77 66.05
N ASP A 324 -30.72 15.24 67.29
CA ASP A 324 -31.90 15.61 68.09
C ASP A 324 -32.20 17.10 67.92
N SER A 325 -33.17 17.41 67.04
CA SER A 325 -33.92 18.65 67.11
C SER A 325 -35.39 18.36 66.84
N ASN A 326 -36.28 18.86 67.71
CA ASN A 326 -37.71 18.57 67.74
C ASN A 326 -38.53 19.22 66.59
N THR A 327 -37.94 19.34 65.40
CA THR A 327 -38.49 20.13 64.27
C THR A 327 -38.26 19.54 62.88
N LEU A 328 -37.46 18.47 62.72
CA LEU A 328 -37.19 17.84 61.42
C LEU A 328 -37.31 16.31 61.52
N ALA A 329 -37.90 15.67 60.51
CA ALA A 329 -38.23 14.24 60.51
C ALA A 329 -37.01 13.34 60.16
N TYR A 330 -35.84 13.68 60.68
CA TYR A 330 -34.57 12.99 60.43
C TYR A 330 -34.26 12.09 61.62
N ASN A 331 -34.25 10.77 61.44
CA ASN A 331 -34.03 9.85 62.55
C ASN A 331 -32.55 9.40 62.69
N TYR A 332 -31.72 9.66 61.69
CA TYR A 332 -30.29 9.35 61.73
C TYR A 332 -29.46 10.33 60.89
N CYS A 333 -28.34 10.76 61.47
CA CYS A 333 -27.30 11.55 60.80
C CYS A 333 -25.93 10.95 61.15
N GLU A 334 -24.97 10.99 60.23
CA GLU A 334 -23.56 10.68 60.51
C GLU A 334 -22.63 11.72 59.86
N PHE A 335 -21.49 11.99 60.49
CA PHE A 335 -20.54 13.01 60.07
C PHE A 335 -19.14 12.41 59.95
N ALA A 336 -18.49 12.61 58.81
CA ALA A 336 -17.10 12.21 58.60
C ALA A 336 -16.28 13.41 58.13
N ASN A 337 -15.23 13.76 58.86
CA ASN A 337 -14.23 14.70 58.36
C ASN A 337 -13.19 13.90 57.57
N PHE A 338 -12.75 14.41 56.42
CA PHE A 338 -11.68 13.82 55.63
C PHE A 338 -10.82 14.91 55.00
N THR A 339 -9.52 14.67 54.85
CA THR A 339 -8.61 15.56 54.13
C THR A 339 -8.25 14.91 52.81
N VAL A 340 -8.29 15.66 51.72
CA VAL A 340 -7.80 15.20 50.41
C VAL A 340 -6.27 15.20 50.45
N PRO A 341 -5.58 14.07 50.24
CA PRO A 341 -4.12 14.02 50.13
C PRO A 341 -3.59 14.99 49.06
N GLU A 342 -2.32 15.37 49.13
CA GLU A 342 -1.73 16.32 48.17
C GLU A 342 -1.48 15.71 46.78
N ASP A 343 -1.69 14.39 46.66
CA ASP A 343 -1.29 13.51 45.56
C ASP A 343 -2.41 12.58 45.05
N ALA A 344 -3.67 12.75 45.51
CA ALA A 344 -4.77 11.82 45.22
C ALA A 344 -5.95 12.47 44.48
N GLU A 345 -6.24 12.02 43.25
CA GLU A 345 -7.56 12.20 42.66
C GLU A 345 -8.62 11.48 43.51
N VAL A 346 -9.82 12.05 43.64
CA VAL A 346 -10.93 11.46 44.41
C VAL A 346 -12.17 11.34 43.53
N ASN A 347 -12.55 10.11 43.21
CA ASN A 347 -13.64 9.80 42.25
C ASN A 347 -14.87 9.20 42.93
N ALA A 348 -14.71 8.54 44.09
CA ALA A 348 -15.82 8.01 44.87
C ALA A 348 -15.54 7.97 46.38
N MET A 349 -16.61 8.04 47.17
CA MET A 349 -16.59 7.74 48.59
C MET A 349 -17.43 6.49 48.88
N THR A 350 -16.92 5.60 49.73
CA THR A 350 -17.66 4.45 50.25
C THR A 350 -17.94 4.64 51.74
N TRP A 351 -19.18 4.37 52.13
CA TRP A 351 -19.62 4.33 53.53
C TRP A 351 -20.10 2.91 53.88
N TRP A 352 -19.64 2.39 55.03
CA TRP A 352 -20.16 1.18 55.64
C TRP A 352 -21.03 1.52 56.85
N PRO A 353 -22.37 1.59 56.68
CA PRO A 353 -23.29 1.78 57.79
C PRO A 353 -23.45 0.52 58.65
N TYR A 354 -23.52 0.70 59.98
CA TYR A 354 -23.90 -0.37 60.89
C TYR A 354 -25.41 -0.68 60.79
N CYS A 355 -25.77 -1.66 59.95
CA CYS A 355 -27.15 -1.97 59.56
C CYS A 355 -28.13 -2.21 60.73
N ASP A 356 -27.63 -2.63 61.89
CA ASP A 356 -28.44 -2.86 63.10
C ASP A 356 -29.16 -1.59 63.60
N GLN A 357 -28.68 -0.40 63.21
CA GLN A 357 -29.31 0.89 63.55
C GLN A 357 -30.59 1.17 62.74
N PHE A 358 -30.81 0.47 61.63
CA PHE A 358 -32.02 0.60 60.78
C PHE A 358 -33.06 -0.48 61.06
N ARG A 359 -32.97 -1.23 62.18
CA ARG A 359 -33.96 -2.25 62.55
C ARG A 359 -35.39 -1.67 62.59
N GLY A 360 -36.29 -2.32 61.85
CA GLY A 360 -37.69 -1.92 61.72
C GLY A 360 -37.97 -0.97 60.55
N TRP A 361 -36.94 -0.52 59.85
CA TRP A 361 -37.07 0.12 58.54
C TRP A 361 -36.98 -0.99 57.46
N GLY A 362 -37.44 -0.71 56.23
CA GLY A 362 -37.44 -1.70 55.14
C GLY A 362 -36.01 -2.13 54.76
N ALA A 363 -35.85 -3.17 53.94
CA ALA A 363 -34.51 -3.65 53.55
C ALA A 363 -33.69 -2.65 52.70
N THR A 364 -34.28 -1.51 52.31
CA THR A 364 -33.68 -0.47 51.48
C THR A 364 -33.99 0.91 52.08
N GLN A 365 -32.98 1.72 52.35
CA GLN A 365 -33.11 3.12 52.79
C GLN A 365 -32.65 4.08 51.70
N ARG A 366 -33.17 5.31 51.72
CA ARG A 366 -32.58 6.44 50.99
C ARG A 366 -31.70 7.25 51.92
N VAL A 367 -30.58 7.72 51.40
CA VAL A 367 -29.57 8.48 52.13
C VAL A 367 -29.17 9.68 51.30
N SER A 368 -29.37 10.88 51.82
CA SER A 368 -28.87 12.11 51.21
C SER A 368 -27.54 12.48 51.86
N TYR A 369 -26.59 12.98 51.08
CA TYR A 369 -25.30 13.45 51.57
C TYR A 369 -25.02 14.90 51.15
N ILE A 370 -24.20 15.58 51.96
CA ILE A 370 -23.69 16.92 51.70
C ILE A 370 -22.20 16.91 52.02
N ILE A 371 -21.37 17.47 51.15
CA ILE A 371 -19.97 17.76 51.43
C ILE A 371 -19.82 19.27 51.61
N VAL A 372 -19.28 19.68 52.75
CA VAL A 372 -18.91 21.07 53.04
C VAL A 372 -17.42 21.15 53.33
N ARG A 373 -16.76 22.26 52.96
CA ARG A 373 -15.38 22.52 53.36
C ARG A 373 -15.34 22.81 54.86
N LEU A 374 -14.43 22.17 55.60
CA LEU A 374 -14.42 22.23 57.06
C LEU A 374 -13.95 23.59 57.61
N SER A 375 -13.11 24.32 56.87
CA SER A 375 -12.50 25.57 57.33
C SER A 375 -13.44 26.77 57.33
N ASP A 376 -14.37 26.85 56.38
CA ASP A 376 -15.29 27.98 56.19
C ASP A 376 -16.78 27.56 56.18
N GLY A 377 -17.09 26.26 56.18
CA GLY A 377 -18.45 25.72 56.09
C GLY A 377 -19.08 25.87 54.70
N SER A 378 -18.31 26.24 53.67
CA SER A 378 -18.81 26.41 52.31
C SER A 378 -19.32 25.10 51.73
N PHE A 379 -20.45 25.18 51.02
CA PHE A 379 -21.04 24.06 50.29
C PHE A 379 -20.15 23.66 49.11
N VAL A 380 -19.98 22.36 48.89
CA VAL A 380 -19.19 21.80 47.80
C VAL A 380 -20.07 21.04 46.81
N THR A 381 -20.80 20.04 47.33
CA THR A 381 -21.69 19.19 46.54
C THR A 381 -22.66 18.43 47.45
N ASP A 382 -23.72 17.90 46.88
CA ASP A 382 -24.73 17.07 47.50
C ASP A 382 -25.13 15.89 46.60
N GLY A 383 -25.96 14.99 47.12
CA GLY A 383 -26.60 13.95 46.31
C GLY A 383 -27.39 12.95 47.13
N ASP A 384 -27.99 11.99 46.44
CA ASP A 384 -28.79 10.89 47.01
C ASP A 384 -28.17 9.53 46.66
N ALA A 385 -28.18 8.61 47.62
CA ALA A 385 -27.76 7.21 47.50
C ALA A 385 -28.83 6.27 48.10
N VAL A 386 -28.72 4.96 47.82
CA VAL A 386 -29.70 3.94 48.21
C VAL A 386 -29.03 2.75 48.88
N ILE A 387 -29.22 2.59 50.19
CA ILE A 387 -28.51 1.57 50.96
C ILE A 387 -29.41 0.36 51.20
N ASN A 388 -28.90 -0.83 50.86
CA ASN A 388 -29.57 -2.09 51.14
C ASN A 388 -29.05 -2.70 52.44
N CYS A 389 -29.89 -2.70 53.47
CA CYS A 389 -29.65 -3.35 54.76
C CYS A 389 -30.49 -4.65 54.79
N PRO A 390 -29.92 -5.82 54.44
CA PRO A 390 -30.68 -7.06 54.45
C PRO A 390 -31.19 -7.38 55.87
N ASN A 391 -32.47 -7.74 55.99
CA ASN A 391 -33.10 -8.12 57.26
C ASN A 391 -32.67 -9.54 57.72
N SER A 392 -31.37 -9.74 57.94
CA SER A 392 -30.82 -10.97 58.53
C SER A 392 -31.06 -10.99 60.05
N GLY A 393 -32.24 -11.45 60.44
CA GLY A 393 -32.54 -11.72 61.84
C GLY A 393 -31.67 -12.85 62.39
N GLY A 394 -30.52 -12.54 62.99
CA GLY A 394 -29.81 -13.47 63.88
C GLY A 394 -28.31 -13.69 63.72
N ASP A 395 -27.50 -12.72 63.29
CA ASP A 395 -26.05 -12.73 63.62
C ASP A 395 -25.48 -11.29 63.74
N PRO A 396 -24.83 -10.89 64.85
CA PRO A 396 -24.21 -9.56 65.00
C PRO A 396 -22.93 -9.31 64.18
N GLN A 397 -22.40 -10.30 63.43
CA GLN A 397 -21.10 -10.20 62.75
C GLN A 397 -21.14 -10.20 61.20
N ILE A 398 -22.29 -9.94 60.57
CA ILE A 398 -22.33 -9.80 59.11
C ILE A 398 -21.81 -8.43 58.69
N ALA A 399 -20.57 -8.40 58.20
CA ALA A 399 -19.92 -7.22 57.59
C ALA A 399 -20.29 -7.03 56.10
N ASP A 400 -21.16 -7.88 55.55
CA ASP A 400 -21.50 -7.93 54.11
C ASP A 400 -22.69 -7.03 53.71
N ALA A 401 -22.80 -5.85 54.33
CA ALA A 401 -23.66 -4.78 53.81
C ALA A 401 -22.90 -4.05 52.69
N VAL A 402 -23.21 -4.41 51.45
CA VAL A 402 -22.46 -3.97 50.26
C VAL A 402 -22.47 -2.45 50.10
N ALA A 403 -21.27 -1.91 49.90
CA ALA A 403 -21.01 -0.52 49.59
C ALA A 403 -21.79 -0.02 48.35
N GLN A 404 -22.43 1.14 48.48
CA GLN A 404 -22.63 2.01 47.31
C GLN A 404 -21.51 3.04 47.27
N MET A 405 -20.87 3.15 46.12
CA MET A 405 -20.02 4.29 45.79
C MET A 405 -20.90 5.54 45.67
N ILE A 406 -20.66 6.51 46.54
CA ILE A 406 -21.14 7.88 46.38
C ILE A 406 -20.21 8.55 45.35
N PRO A 407 -20.69 8.91 44.14
CA PRO A 407 -19.85 9.57 43.15
C PRO A 407 -19.48 10.97 43.65
N VAL A 408 -18.22 11.33 43.51
CA VAL A 408 -17.76 12.70 43.82
C VAL A 408 -16.90 13.17 42.67
N SER A 409 -17.20 14.36 42.13
CA SER A 409 -16.36 14.96 41.09
C SER A 409 -15.10 15.53 41.74
N SER A 410 -13.93 15.01 41.36
CA SER A 410 -12.62 15.50 41.77
C SER A 410 -12.45 17.01 41.55
N ALA A 411 -13.04 17.55 40.48
CA ALA A 411 -13.02 18.98 40.14
C ALA A 411 -13.65 19.92 41.19
N LEU A 412 -14.37 19.40 42.19
CA LEU A 412 -14.95 20.17 43.30
C LEU A 412 -14.14 20.09 44.60
N LEU A 413 -13.15 19.20 44.67
CA LEU A 413 -12.32 18.95 45.84
C LEU A 413 -10.89 19.48 45.61
N GLN A 414 -10.30 20.08 46.64
CA GLN A 414 -8.98 20.71 46.59
C GLN A 414 -7.98 19.93 47.44
N TYR A 415 -6.78 19.72 46.91
CA TYR A 415 -5.66 19.08 47.59
C TYR A 415 -5.32 19.78 48.92
N GLY A 416 -5.00 18.99 49.95
CA GLY A 416 -4.67 19.48 51.30
C GLY A 416 -5.86 20.06 52.10
N VAL A 417 -7.05 20.16 51.51
CA VAL A 417 -8.23 20.73 52.18
C VAL A 417 -9.00 19.66 52.93
N THR A 418 -9.36 19.95 54.18
CA THR A 418 -10.28 19.13 54.97
C THR A 418 -11.73 19.48 54.67
N TYR A 419 -12.52 18.45 54.40
CA TYR A 419 -13.95 18.48 54.16
C TYR A 419 -14.70 17.74 55.27
N ARG A 420 -16.00 18.01 55.38
CA ARG A 420 -16.95 17.26 56.19
C ARG A 420 -18.05 16.72 55.29
N ALA A 421 -18.15 15.41 55.19
CA ALA A 421 -19.34 14.74 54.71
C ALA A 421 -20.39 14.68 55.84
N ILE A 422 -21.63 14.99 55.48
CA ILE A 422 -22.81 14.94 56.33
C ILE A 422 -23.79 14.01 55.62
N LEU A 423 -24.22 12.93 56.28
CA LEU A 423 -25.16 11.97 55.71
C LEU A 423 -26.43 11.95 56.55
N ALA A 424 -27.59 11.92 55.91
CA ALA A 424 -28.90 11.83 56.54
C ALA A 424 -29.72 10.68 55.92
N ALA A 425 -30.28 9.80 56.75
CA ALA A 425 -30.96 8.58 56.30
C ALA A 425 -32.46 8.57 56.62
N TYR A 426 -33.25 8.05 55.67
CA TYR A 426 -34.71 8.13 55.68
C TYR A 426 -35.37 6.77 55.38
N PRO A 427 -36.53 6.44 56.00
CA PRO A 427 -37.29 5.26 55.61
C PRO A 427 -37.83 5.46 54.18
N GLY A 428 -37.62 4.47 53.31
CA GLY A 428 -37.90 4.56 51.86
C GLY A 428 -39.38 4.76 51.43
N THR A 429 -40.28 5.13 52.34
CA THR A 429 -41.70 5.44 52.07
C THR A 429 -42.03 6.93 52.02
N TYR A 430 -41.08 7.82 52.34
CA TYR A 430 -41.25 9.27 52.23
C TYR A 430 -40.67 9.81 50.91
N PRO A 431 -41.27 10.85 50.30
CA PRO A 431 -40.63 11.60 49.21
C PRO A 431 -39.34 12.27 49.74
N PRO A 432 -38.33 12.50 48.88
CA PRO A 432 -37.15 13.27 49.27
C PRO A 432 -37.61 14.68 49.68
N LEU A 433 -37.45 14.98 50.96
CA LEU A 433 -37.57 16.34 51.49
C LEU A 433 -36.21 17.00 51.36
N ASP A 434 -36.17 18.12 50.66
CA ASP A 434 -35.04 19.05 50.58
C ASP A 434 -34.41 19.28 51.98
N PRO A 435 -33.22 18.72 52.27
CA PRO A 435 -32.56 18.93 53.56
C PRO A 435 -31.88 20.30 53.68
N PHE A 436 -31.84 21.11 52.62
CA PHE A 436 -31.00 22.29 52.46
C PHE A 436 -31.62 23.59 52.98
N ALA A 437 -32.85 23.54 53.50
CA ALA A 437 -33.57 24.73 53.97
C ALA A 437 -32.89 25.50 55.13
N ARG A 438 -31.97 24.88 55.91
CA ARG A 438 -31.22 25.49 57.04
C ARG A 438 -29.88 24.80 57.35
N PRO A 439 -28.76 25.14 56.70
CA PRO A 439 -27.43 24.61 57.04
C PRO A 439 -26.91 25.07 58.41
N ASP A 440 -27.51 26.11 59.00
CA ASP A 440 -27.17 26.70 60.29
C ASP A 440 -27.50 25.82 61.51
N MET A 441 -28.35 24.80 61.38
CA MET A 441 -28.83 23.99 62.52
C MET A 441 -27.94 22.78 62.89
N LEU A 442 -26.82 22.55 62.18
CA LEU A 442 -25.99 21.34 62.35
C LEU A 442 -24.79 21.49 63.31
N TRP A 443 -24.64 22.65 63.97
CA TRP A 443 -23.54 22.92 64.91
C TRP A 443 -23.99 22.87 66.36
N GLY A 444 -23.69 21.77 67.08
CA GLY A 444 -23.96 21.68 68.52
C GLY A 444 -23.96 20.29 69.17
N VAL A 445 -23.85 19.20 68.41
CA VAL A 445 -23.95 17.83 68.95
C VAL A 445 -22.59 17.35 69.51
N GLN A 446 -22.58 16.84 70.75
CA GLN A 446 -21.45 16.11 71.33
C GLN A 446 -21.45 14.66 70.81
N PRO A 447 -20.34 14.14 70.25
CA PRO A 447 -20.31 12.81 69.64
C PRO A 447 -20.04 11.66 70.63
N ASP A 448 -20.46 10.45 70.25
CA ASP A 448 -20.28 9.18 70.97
C ASP A 448 -19.31 8.27 70.17
N PRO A 449 -18.54 7.34 70.78
CA PRO A 449 -17.58 6.50 70.04
C PRO A 449 -18.23 5.49 69.07
N VAL A 450 -17.57 5.26 67.92
CA VAL A 450 -18.19 4.88 66.64
C VAL A 450 -18.24 3.36 66.33
N ARG A 451 -19.08 2.98 65.35
CA ARG A 451 -19.10 1.63 64.70
C ARG A 451 -19.15 1.61 63.15
N SER A 452 -19.35 2.73 62.46
CA SER A 452 -19.31 2.80 60.98
C SER A 452 -17.87 3.05 60.48
N SER A 453 -17.60 2.84 59.18
CA SER A 453 -16.34 3.24 58.53
C SER A 453 -16.57 3.96 57.20
N PHE A 454 -15.61 4.81 56.81
CA PHE A 454 -15.58 5.52 55.54
C PHE A 454 -14.24 5.24 54.85
N GLN A 455 -14.29 5.05 53.52
CA GLN A 455 -13.12 4.88 52.67
C GLN A 455 -13.26 5.75 51.43
N ILE A 456 -12.17 6.39 51.02
CA ILE A 456 -12.11 7.25 49.84
C ILE A 456 -11.38 6.47 48.75
N TRP A 457 -11.92 6.52 47.53
CA TRP A 457 -11.31 5.92 46.35
C TRP A 457 -10.82 7.02 45.42
N GLY A 458 -9.51 7.07 45.25
CA GLY A 458 -8.92 7.55 44.01
C GLY A 458 -8.84 6.43 42.97
N PRO A 459 -8.37 6.73 41.75
CA PRO A 459 -7.81 5.67 40.92
C PRO A 459 -6.70 4.99 41.73
N SER A 460 -6.69 3.66 41.80
CA SER A 460 -5.43 2.99 42.16
C SER A 460 -4.39 3.41 41.12
N PRO A 461 -3.10 3.56 41.49
CA PRO A 461 -2.06 3.59 40.48
C PRO A 461 -2.10 2.25 39.74
N GLU A 462 -2.79 2.19 38.60
CA GLU A 462 -2.45 1.23 37.56
C GLU A 462 -0.96 1.46 37.30
N THR A 463 -0.15 0.43 37.56
CA THR A 463 1.29 0.54 37.32
C THR A 463 1.49 0.87 35.86
N ALA A 464 1.99 2.08 35.59
CA ALA A 464 2.20 2.60 34.26
C ALA A 464 2.84 1.50 33.39
N LYS A 465 2.18 1.16 32.30
CA LYS A 465 2.61 0.06 31.43
C LYS A 465 3.79 0.53 30.58
N GLU A 466 4.76 -0.35 30.43
CA GLU A 466 5.83 -0.16 29.46
C GLU A 466 5.21 -0.03 28.05
N PRO A 467 5.44 1.07 27.31
CA PRO A 467 4.74 1.35 26.07
C PRO A 467 4.84 0.21 25.05
N VAL A 468 3.78 0.03 24.26
CA VAL A 468 3.77 -0.88 23.11
C VAL A 468 3.36 -0.11 21.86
N ILE A 469 4.13 -0.28 20.78
CA ILE A 469 3.84 0.29 19.46
C ILE A 469 3.44 -0.84 18.51
N ILE A 470 2.26 -0.70 17.89
CA ILE A 470 1.78 -1.62 16.85
C ILE A 470 2.16 -1.07 15.48
N VAL A 471 2.91 -1.85 14.70
CA VAL A 471 3.28 -1.54 13.31
C VAL A 471 2.57 -2.53 12.38
N PRO A 472 1.65 -2.07 11.52
CA PRO A 472 0.88 -2.94 10.64
C PRO A 472 1.74 -3.44 9.45
N GLY A 473 1.21 -4.42 8.73
CA GLY A 473 1.72 -4.84 7.42
C GLY A 473 1.20 -3.99 6.26
N ILE A 474 1.55 -4.39 5.03
CA ILE A 474 1.04 -3.79 3.81
C ILE A 474 -0.50 -3.74 3.82
N MET A 475 -1.06 -2.64 3.33
CA MET A 475 -2.50 -2.35 3.36
C MET A 475 -3.15 -2.25 4.74
N GLY A 476 -2.40 -2.29 5.84
CA GLY A 476 -2.92 -2.28 7.21
C GLY A 476 -3.15 -0.89 7.84
N SER A 477 -2.75 0.19 7.15
CA SER A 477 -3.01 1.59 7.52
C SER A 477 -4.15 2.18 6.68
N ARG A 478 -5.03 2.99 7.28
CA ARG A 478 -5.98 3.85 6.55
C ARG A 478 -5.21 4.97 5.84
N LEU A 479 -5.54 5.24 4.57
CA LEU A 479 -4.96 6.31 3.76
C LEU A 479 -6.05 7.28 3.32
N ASN A 480 -5.91 8.55 3.73
CA ASN A 480 -6.81 9.64 3.35
C ASN A 480 -6.06 10.61 2.42
N ARG A 481 -6.67 11.00 1.29
CA ARG A 481 -6.06 11.95 0.36
C ARG A 481 -5.92 13.32 1.04
N VAL A 482 -4.72 13.91 0.97
CA VAL A 482 -4.37 15.17 1.66
C VAL A 482 -5.21 16.36 1.16
N SER A 483 -5.57 16.38 -0.12
CA SER A 483 -6.21 17.53 -0.77
C SER A 483 -7.66 17.79 -0.35
N ASP A 484 -8.39 16.77 0.12
CA ASP A 484 -9.79 16.88 0.56
C ASP A 484 -10.18 16.00 1.76
N GLY A 485 -9.26 15.17 2.26
CA GLY A 485 -9.48 14.27 3.39
C GLY A 485 -10.26 12.99 3.04
N GLU A 486 -10.57 12.73 1.76
CA GLU A 486 -11.29 11.52 1.36
C GLU A 486 -10.49 10.27 1.76
N GLU A 487 -11.12 9.36 2.49
CA GLU A 487 -10.56 8.03 2.75
C GLU A 487 -10.53 7.23 1.44
N VAL A 488 -9.33 7.04 0.88
CA VAL A 488 -9.12 6.26 -0.35
C VAL A 488 -8.92 4.79 0.01
N TRP A 489 -8.33 4.51 1.17
CA TRP A 489 -8.14 3.15 1.67
C TRP A 489 -8.45 3.05 3.17
N PRO A 490 -9.28 2.09 3.64
CA PRO A 490 -10.11 1.17 2.86
C PRO A 490 -11.47 1.82 2.51
N ASN A 491 -11.64 2.36 1.30
CA ASN A 491 -12.92 2.94 0.90
C ASN A 491 -13.98 1.87 0.57
N VAL A 492 -14.64 1.34 1.61
CA VAL A 492 -15.64 0.25 1.50
C VAL A 492 -16.80 0.60 0.55
N PHE A 493 -17.13 1.89 0.38
CA PHE A 493 -18.16 2.34 -0.58
C PHE A 493 -17.63 2.52 -2.00
N GLY A 494 -16.32 2.70 -2.19
CA GLY A 494 -15.65 2.62 -3.49
C GLY A 494 -15.52 1.17 -3.96
N MET A 495 -15.23 0.25 -3.04
CA MET A 495 -15.03 -1.19 -3.27
C MET A 495 -16.29 -1.96 -3.69
N ILE A 496 -17.47 -1.33 -3.64
CA ILE A 496 -18.72 -1.89 -4.22
C ILE A 496 -18.98 -1.40 -5.65
N SER A 497 -18.08 -0.59 -6.22
CA SER A 497 -18.14 -0.16 -7.61
C SER A 497 -17.43 -1.18 -8.51
N PRO A 498 -18.06 -1.64 -9.61
CA PRO A 498 -17.40 -2.56 -10.52
C PRO A 498 -16.10 -1.97 -11.08
N PHE A 499 -15.07 -2.82 -11.24
CA PHE A 499 -13.74 -2.53 -11.79
C PHE A 499 -12.80 -1.64 -10.95
N ASP A 500 -13.17 -1.32 -9.69
CA ASP A 500 -12.36 -0.62 -8.68
C ASP A 500 -11.63 0.63 -9.20
N SER A 501 -12.26 1.41 -10.08
CA SER A 501 -11.59 2.53 -10.73
C SER A 501 -11.16 3.64 -9.75
N TYR A 502 -11.71 3.67 -8.53
CA TYR A 502 -11.28 4.56 -7.45
C TYR A 502 -9.87 4.21 -6.92
N LEU A 503 -9.42 2.94 -7.00
CA LEU A 503 -8.05 2.57 -6.61
C LEU A 503 -6.99 3.24 -7.50
N ASN A 504 -7.35 3.78 -8.67
CA ASN A 504 -6.43 4.59 -9.46
C ASN A 504 -5.97 5.89 -8.74
N GLU A 505 -6.59 6.24 -7.60
CA GLU A 505 -6.09 7.27 -6.68
C GLU A 505 -4.84 6.83 -5.91
N LEU A 506 -4.61 5.53 -5.71
CA LEU A 506 -3.42 5.01 -5.04
C LEU A 506 -2.20 4.88 -5.97
N ARG A 507 -2.32 5.20 -7.27
CA ARG A 507 -1.22 5.08 -8.25
C ARG A 507 -0.10 6.08 -7.97
N LEU A 508 1.13 5.59 -8.04
CA LEU A 508 2.36 6.37 -7.95
C LEU A 508 2.98 6.64 -9.33
N SER A 509 3.97 7.52 -9.35
CA SER A 509 4.76 7.92 -10.52
C SER A 509 5.40 6.73 -11.23
N THR A 510 5.18 6.64 -12.54
CA THR A 510 5.74 5.58 -13.41
C THR A 510 7.26 5.65 -13.60
N THR A 511 7.91 6.68 -13.07
CA THR A 511 9.35 6.91 -13.25
C THR A 511 10.10 6.94 -11.92
N THR A 512 9.46 7.38 -10.84
CA THR A 512 10.12 7.61 -9.54
C THR A 512 9.52 6.80 -8.39
N GLY A 513 8.35 6.16 -8.55
CA GLY A 513 7.66 5.51 -7.43
C GLY A 513 7.16 6.47 -6.34
N LEU A 514 7.21 7.78 -6.58
CA LEU A 514 6.72 8.82 -5.67
C LEU A 514 5.23 9.13 -5.92
N GLU A 515 4.60 9.84 -4.99
CA GLU A 515 3.23 10.30 -5.11
C GLU A 515 3.01 11.18 -6.35
N LEU A 516 1.78 11.14 -6.88
CA LEU A 516 1.37 11.99 -7.99
C LEU A 516 0.77 13.29 -7.42
N PRO A 517 1.09 14.48 -7.98
CA PRO A 517 0.62 15.75 -7.43
C PRO A 517 -0.91 15.80 -7.24
N GLY A 518 -1.35 16.07 -6.01
CA GLY A 518 -2.76 16.13 -5.63
C GLY A 518 -3.39 14.77 -5.29
N LYS A 519 -2.62 13.68 -5.37
CA LYS A 519 -2.94 12.32 -4.89
C LYS A 519 -2.06 11.90 -3.72
N ASP A 520 -1.53 12.90 -3.01
CA ASP A 520 -0.74 12.74 -1.79
C ASP A 520 -1.64 12.13 -0.70
N MET A 521 -1.15 11.15 0.07
CA MET A 521 -1.93 10.42 1.08
C MET A 521 -1.39 10.64 2.50
N ASN A 522 -2.32 10.79 3.44
CA ASN A 522 -2.06 10.87 4.86
C ASN A 522 -2.44 9.53 5.54
N PRO A 523 -1.50 8.82 6.16
CA PRO A 523 -1.80 7.61 6.93
C PRO A 523 -2.45 7.96 8.28
N THR A 524 -3.76 7.69 8.44
CA THR A 524 -4.56 8.24 9.55
C THR A 524 -4.71 7.35 10.78
N SER A 525 -4.86 6.03 10.60
CA SER A 525 -4.91 5.05 11.70
C SER A 525 -4.55 3.65 11.23
N VAL A 526 -4.22 2.74 12.15
CA VAL A 526 -4.23 1.31 11.83
C VAL A 526 -5.68 0.87 11.62
N ILE A 527 -5.90 -0.10 10.73
CA ILE A 527 -7.24 -0.64 10.45
C ILE A 527 -7.67 -1.56 11.60
N ASP A 528 -8.59 -1.10 12.44
CA ASP A 528 -9.18 -1.88 13.55
C ASP A 528 -10.19 -2.91 13.01
N ARG A 529 -11.37 -2.42 12.60
CA ARG A 529 -12.55 -3.19 12.17
C ARG A 529 -13.30 -2.43 11.09
N GLU A 530 -13.58 -3.09 9.97
CA GLU A 530 -14.53 -2.61 8.97
C GLU A 530 -15.91 -3.23 9.18
N TYR A 531 -16.97 -2.56 8.75
CA TYR A 531 -18.36 -3.08 8.81
C TYR A 531 -19.02 -3.13 7.42
N PRO A 532 -18.43 -3.80 6.41
CA PRO A 532 -19.07 -4.01 5.11
C PRO A 532 -20.46 -4.62 5.30
N PHE A 533 -21.49 -3.93 4.79
CA PHE A 533 -22.89 -4.36 4.89
C PHE A 533 -23.37 -4.68 6.33
N GLY A 534 -22.71 -4.13 7.36
CA GLY A 534 -23.00 -4.37 8.78
C GLY A 534 -22.37 -5.64 9.38
N ILE A 535 -21.52 -6.37 8.64
CA ILE A 535 -20.78 -7.54 9.14
C ILE A 535 -19.38 -7.08 9.58
N PRO A 536 -18.94 -7.29 10.84
CA PRO A 536 -17.63 -6.89 11.30
C PRO A 536 -16.52 -7.74 10.67
N ARG A 537 -15.59 -7.10 9.96
CA ARG A 537 -14.30 -7.65 9.54
C ARG A 537 -13.22 -7.07 10.45
N VAL A 538 -12.68 -7.88 11.36
CA VAL A 538 -11.53 -7.49 12.18
C VAL A 538 -10.25 -7.52 11.32
N ALA A 539 -9.47 -6.45 11.35
CA ALA A 539 -8.11 -6.43 10.84
C ALA A 539 -7.10 -6.53 11.99
N TYR A 540 -6.84 -5.44 12.72
CA TYR A 540 -6.00 -5.42 13.95
C TYR A 540 -6.81 -5.26 15.24
N GLY A 541 -8.14 -5.09 15.18
CA GLY A 541 -8.98 -4.81 16.34
C GLY A 541 -8.86 -5.78 17.51
N ASN A 542 -8.60 -7.07 17.26
CA ASN A 542 -8.39 -8.04 18.35
C ASN A 542 -7.03 -7.86 19.05
N LEU A 543 -5.97 -7.48 18.32
CA LEU A 543 -4.67 -7.13 18.90
C LEU A 543 -4.73 -5.82 19.69
N ARG A 544 -5.49 -4.84 19.19
CA ARG A 544 -5.80 -3.60 19.91
C ARG A 544 -6.55 -3.88 21.22
N ASP A 545 -7.67 -4.61 21.13
CA ASP A 545 -8.48 -4.99 22.29
C ASP A 545 -7.69 -5.84 23.30
N LEU A 546 -6.78 -6.71 22.85
CA LEU A 546 -5.88 -7.46 23.73
C LEU A 546 -5.10 -6.52 24.66
N PHE A 547 -4.42 -5.50 24.10
CA PHE A 547 -3.62 -4.58 24.91
C PHE A 547 -4.50 -3.71 25.81
N LEU A 548 -5.58 -3.14 25.28
CA LEU A 548 -6.50 -2.31 26.08
C LEU A 548 -7.11 -3.08 27.25
N ASN A 549 -7.54 -4.33 27.04
CA ASN A 549 -8.06 -5.20 28.11
C ASN A 549 -6.97 -5.66 29.10
N ASN A 550 -5.68 -5.55 28.74
CA ASN A 550 -4.54 -5.82 29.63
C ASN A 550 -4.02 -4.57 30.36
N GLY A 551 -4.79 -3.48 30.37
CA GLY A 551 -4.48 -2.24 31.11
C GLY A 551 -3.54 -1.29 30.39
N TYR A 552 -3.41 -1.41 29.07
CA TYR A 552 -2.76 -0.37 28.25
C TYR A 552 -3.78 0.72 27.91
N THR A 553 -3.32 1.97 27.80
CA THR A 553 -4.21 3.12 27.55
C THR A 553 -3.74 3.98 26.36
N THR A 554 -4.69 4.58 25.66
CA THR A 554 -4.45 5.61 24.63
C THR A 554 -4.41 7.03 25.20
N SER A 555 -4.57 7.20 26.51
CA SER A 555 -4.90 8.48 27.14
C SER A 555 -3.73 9.04 27.94
N THR A 556 -3.31 10.25 27.62
CA THR A 556 -2.38 11.01 28.47
C THR A 556 -3.01 11.27 29.84
N PRO A 557 -2.27 11.17 30.95
CA PRO A 557 -0.80 11.10 31.02
C PRO A 557 -0.22 9.67 30.96
N ASN A 558 -1.04 8.62 31.08
CA ASN A 558 -0.58 7.22 31.14
C ASN A 558 -0.69 6.51 29.77
N LYS A 559 -0.37 7.22 28.67
CA LYS A 559 -0.49 6.69 27.31
C LYS A 559 0.59 5.62 27.10
N SER A 560 0.15 4.38 26.94
CA SER A 560 1.02 3.20 26.84
C SER A 560 0.73 2.35 25.60
N TYR A 561 -0.41 2.55 24.94
CA TYR A 561 -0.73 1.96 23.64
C TYR A 561 -0.52 2.98 22.53
N PHE A 562 0.31 2.61 21.55
CA PHE A 562 0.66 3.42 20.38
C PHE A 562 0.44 2.61 19.10
N GLU A 563 0.08 3.28 18.04
CA GLU A 563 -0.05 2.73 16.69
C GLU A 563 0.79 3.58 15.75
N PHE A 564 1.44 2.94 14.77
CA PHE A 564 2.13 3.63 13.70
C PHE A 564 1.49 3.30 12.35
N PRO A 565 0.45 4.05 11.93
CA PRO A 565 0.02 4.03 10.54
C PRO A 565 1.07 4.72 9.67
N TYR A 566 1.36 4.13 8.52
CA TYR A 566 2.29 4.64 7.51
C TYR A 566 1.80 4.37 6.10
N ASP A 567 2.33 5.07 5.10
CA ASP A 567 1.97 4.80 3.71
C ASP A 567 2.69 3.57 3.17
N TRP A 568 1.99 2.44 3.25
CA TRP A 568 2.44 1.13 2.79
C TRP A 568 2.68 1.02 1.27
N ARG A 569 2.44 2.08 0.49
CA ARG A 569 2.76 2.12 -0.94
C ARG A 569 4.19 2.61 -1.19
N LEU A 570 4.73 3.45 -0.31
CA LEU A 570 5.99 4.17 -0.46
C LEU A 570 7.20 3.32 -0.04
N ASP A 571 8.40 3.90 -0.18
CA ASP A 571 9.67 3.29 0.22
C ASP A 571 9.79 3.30 1.74
N ILE A 572 10.06 2.12 2.33
CA ILE A 572 10.12 1.96 3.79
C ILE A 572 11.16 2.87 4.45
N ARG A 573 12.22 3.26 3.73
CA ARG A 573 13.32 4.08 4.28
C ARG A 573 12.88 5.51 4.60
N GLU A 574 11.92 6.06 3.85
CA GLU A 574 11.40 7.42 4.08
C GLU A 574 10.52 7.48 5.35
N GLU A 575 9.77 6.40 5.63
CA GLU A 575 8.86 6.28 6.78
C GLU A 575 9.58 6.12 8.14
N VAL A 576 10.89 5.85 8.15
CA VAL A 576 11.71 5.73 9.37
C VAL A 576 11.66 7.01 10.22
N SER A 577 11.58 8.17 9.57
CA SER A 577 11.51 9.48 10.23
C SER A 577 10.19 9.65 11.01
N ASN A 578 9.07 9.30 10.37
CA ASN A 578 7.74 9.30 10.95
C ASN A 578 7.66 8.28 12.11
N PHE A 579 8.20 7.07 11.93
CA PHE A 579 8.23 6.05 12.98
C PHE A 579 9.04 6.48 14.19
N SER A 580 10.20 7.14 13.97
CA SER A 580 11.06 7.66 15.04
C SER A 580 10.34 8.69 15.91
N SER A 581 9.38 9.44 15.35
CA SER A 581 8.56 10.40 16.10
C SER A 581 7.56 9.70 17.05
N VAL A 582 6.92 8.61 16.60
CA VAL A 582 6.05 7.78 17.46
C VAL A 582 6.86 7.02 18.51
N VAL A 583 8.07 6.55 18.17
CA VAL A 583 9.01 5.96 19.14
C VAL A 583 9.40 6.98 20.21
N ALA A 584 9.68 8.23 19.84
CA ALA A 584 10.00 9.30 20.80
C ALA A 584 8.80 9.64 21.72
N GLU A 585 7.58 9.71 21.17
CA GLU A 585 6.37 9.90 21.97
C GLU A 585 6.17 8.74 22.96
N ALA A 586 6.27 7.49 22.50
CA ALA A 586 6.18 6.30 23.33
C ALA A 586 7.24 6.31 24.44
N PHE A 587 8.51 6.53 24.09
CA PHE A 587 9.62 6.63 25.04
C PHE A 587 9.38 7.71 26.11
N SER A 588 8.82 8.87 25.75
CA SER A 588 8.49 9.93 26.72
C SER A 588 7.39 9.56 27.72
N ASN A 589 6.56 8.56 27.41
CA ASN A 589 5.53 8.01 28.31
C ASN A 589 6.03 6.74 29.02
N SER A 590 7.30 6.33 28.83
CA SER A 590 7.83 5.10 29.42
C SER A 590 8.15 5.25 30.91
N PRO A 591 7.71 4.30 31.76
CA PRO A 591 8.09 4.26 33.17
C PRO A 591 9.53 3.75 33.39
N THR A 592 10.14 3.04 32.43
CA THR A 592 11.52 2.52 32.57
C THR A 592 12.54 3.17 31.63
N GLY A 593 12.09 4.04 30.70
CA GLY A 593 12.93 4.59 29.65
C GLY A 593 13.19 3.60 28.52
N LYS A 594 12.17 2.81 28.15
CA LYS A 594 12.19 1.85 27.05
C LYS A 594 10.89 1.87 26.24
N ILE A 595 10.75 0.99 25.25
CA ILE A 595 9.51 0.68 24.53
C ILE A 595 9.47 -0.81 24.12
N ASN A 596 8.28 -1.33 23.85
CA ASN A 596 8.05 -2.60 23.16
C ASN A 596 7.46 -2.33 21.76
N ILE A 597 7.76 -3.21 20.79
CA ILE A 597 7.24 -3.11 19.42
C ILE A 597 6.60 -4.44 19.01
N VAL A 598 5.41 -4.41 18.43
CA VAL A 598 4.78 -5.56 17.77
C VAL A 598 4.60 -5.22 16.30
N ALA A 599 5.25 -5.96 15.41
CA ALA A 599 5.33 -5.64 13.99
C ALA A 599 4.88 -6.81 13.12
N HIS A 600 3.86 -6.59 12.30
CA HIS A 600 3.24 -7.62 11.48
C HIS A 600 3.66 -7.50 10.01
N SER A 601 3.97 -8.63 9.37
CA SER A 601 4.22 -8.69 7.92
C SER A 601 5.23 -7.63 7.47
N MET A 602 4.92 -6.82 6.46
CA MET A 602 5.80 -5.74 5.97
C MET A 602 6.27 -4.75 7.06
N GLY A 603 5.47 -4.50 8.11
CA GLY A 603 5.87 -3.62 9.22
C GLY A 603 7.11 -4.10 9.97
N GLY A 604 7.40 -5.40 9.92
CA GLY A 604 8.64 -5.95 10.47
C GLY A 604 9.89 -5.55 9.69
N LEU A 605 9.77 -5.29 8.39
CA LEU A 605 10.86 -4.76 7.57
C LEU A 605 11.14 -3.29 7.92
N LEU A 606 10.08 -2.49 8.12
CA LEU A 606 10.20 -1.10 8.60
C LEU A 606 10.89 -1.01 9.95
N VAL A 607 10.51 -1.87 10.90
CA VAL A 607 11.17 -1.93 12.21
C VAL A 607 12.63 -2.38 12.07
N LYS A 608 12.97 -3.31 11.17
CA LYS A 608 14.37 -3.68 10.88
C LYS A 608 15.19 -2.53 10.30
N GLU A 609 14.62 -1.72 9.41
CA GLU A 609 15.31 -0.54 8.86
C GLU A 609 15.56 0.51 9.95
N PHE A 610 14.54 0.86 10.74
CA PHE A 610 14.67 1.75 11.90
C PHE A 610 15.79 1.34 12.86
N LEU A 611 15.93 0.03 13.15
CA LEU A 611 16.96 -0.50 14.04
C LEU A 611 18.39 -0.36 13.52
N ARG A 612 18.61 0.08 12.28
CA ARG A 612 19.96 0.41 11.76
C ARG A 612 20.48 1.74 12.27
N THR A 613 19.60 2.66 12.67
CA THR A 613 19.96 4.02 13.11
C THR A 613 19.50 4.34 14.55
N ALA A 614 18.52 3.61 15.07
CA ALA A 614 18.02 3.77 16.44
C ALA A 614 19.07 3.44 17.51
N ASP A 615 18.98 4.09 18.67
CA ASP A 615 19.67 3.65 19.88
C ASP A 615 19.00 2.37 20.40
N PRO A 616 19.67 1.21 20.38
CA PRO A 616 19.05 -0.06 20.78
C PRO A 616 18.78 -0.16 22.29
N SER A 617 19.30 0.77 23.11
CA SER A 617 19.06 0.77 24.56
C SER A 617 17.64 1.20 24.94
N ILE A 618 16.94 1.93 24.07
CA ILE A 618 15.54 2.34 24.25
C ILE A 618 14.55 1.19 23.98
N ILE A 619 15.02 0.04 23.49
CA ILE A 619 14.16 -1.11 23.16
C ILE A 619 14.20 -2.11 24.32
N ASP A 620 13.03 -2.57 24.75
CA ASP A 620 12.92 -3.73 25.64
C ASP A 620 12.70 -5.01 24.85
N LYS A 621 11.62 -5.04 24.05
CA LYS A 621 11.18 -6.23 23.30
C LYS A 621 10.67 -5.86 21.91
N ILE A 622 10.93 -6.76 20.95
CA ILE A 622 10.31 -6.73 19.62
C ILE A 622 9.65 -8.08 19.37
N VAL A 623 8.39 -8.07 18.93
CA VAL A 623 7.65 -9.25 18.47
C VAL A 623 7.37 -9.09 16.98
N PHE A 624 8.13 -9.80 16.15
CA PHE A 624 7.82 -9.96 14.73
C PHE A 624 6.73 -11.01 14.55
N VAL A 625 5.78 -10.75 13.65
CA VAL A 625 4.64 -11.65 13.39
C VAL A 625 4.47 -11.83 11.88
N GLY A 626 4.75 -13.02 11.36
CA GLY A 626 4.59 -13.36 9.94
C GLY A 626 5.42 -12.49 8.99
N VAL A 627 6.62 -12.05 9.40
CA VAL A 627 7.41 -11.06 8.64
C VAL A 627 8.14 -11.74 7.47
N PRO A 628 7.99 -11.26 6.22
CA PRO A 628 8.71 -11.77 5.05
C PRO A 628 10.15 -11.21 5.03
N HIS A 629 11.00 -11.65 5.96
CA HIS A 629 12.34 -11.08 6.15
C HIS A 629 13.28 -11.17 4.94
N LEU A 630 12.98 -12.04 3.96
CA LEU A 630 13.69 -12.20 2.68
C LEU A 630 12.74 -11.99 1.47
N GLY A 631 11.58 -11.35 1.67
CA GLY A 631 10.52 -11.23 0.67
C GLY A 631 9.61 -12.46 0.56
N SER A 632 8.67 -12.43 -0.40
CA SER A 632 7.74 -13.51 -0.73
C SER A 632 7.43 -13.57 -2.23
N PRO A 633 7.36 -14.77 -2.85
CA PRO A 633 6.89 -14.94 -4.23
C PRO A 633 5.48 -14.37 -4.50
N LYS A 634 4.66 -14.10 -3.46
CA LYS A 634 3.37 -13.44 -3.65
C LYS A 634 3.50 -11.99 -4.15
N ALA A 635 4.59 -11.28 -3.85
CA ALA A 635 4.86 -9.96 -4.43
C ALA A 635 5.07 -10.04 -5.95
N PHE A 636 5.76 -11.08 -6.42
CA PHE A 636 5.91 -11.36 -7.86
C PHE A 636 4.55 -11.66 -8.52
N ASN A 637 3.63 -12.37 -7.83
CA ASN A 637 2.27 -12.56 -8.34
C ASN A 637 1.54 -11.21 -8.52
N ALA A 638 1.52 -10.37 -7.49
CA ALA A 638 0.82 -9.09 -7.50
C ALA A 638 1.35 -8.13 -8.58
N LEU A 639 2.65 -8.18 -8.88
CA LEU A 639 3.27 -7.38 -9.95
C LEU A 639 2.99 -7.95 -11.34
N ASN A 640 3.07 -9.27 -11.54
CA ASN A 640 3.03 -9.89 -12.87
C ASN A 640 1.64 -10.32 -13.34
N TYR A 641 0.77 -10.77 -12.43
CA TYR A 641 -0.52 -11.36 -12.76
C TYR A 641 -1.70 -10.71 -12.03
N GLY A 642 -1.41 -9.87 -11.04
CA GLY A 642 -2.42 -9.32 -10.14
C GLY A 642 -2.74 -10.26 -8.98
N ASP A 643 -3.29 -9.68 -7.92
CA ASP A 643 -3.59 -10.36 -6.67
C ASP A 643 -4.70 -9.58 -5.95
N ASN A 644 -5.19 -10.06 -4.81
CA ASN A 644 -5.95 -9.27 -3.85
C ASN A 644 -5.09 -8.81 -2.66
N LEU A 645 -3.79 -9.17 -2.67
CA LEU A 645 -2.82 -8.92 -1.60
C LEU A 645 -3.25 -9.46 -0.21
N GLY A 646 -4.20 -10.39 -0.17
CA GLY A 646 -4.81 -10.94 1.05
C GLY A 646 -5.92 -10.07 1.67
N PHE A 647 -6.49 -9.10 0.93
CA PHE A 647 -7.45 -8.15 1.48
C PHE A 647 -8.93 -8.45 1.15
N GLU A 648 -9.43 -9.58 1.66
CA GLU A 648 -10.80 -10.10 1.45
C GLU A 648 -11.86 -9.48 2.39
N PHE A 649 -13.01 -9.00 1.89
CA PHE A 649 -14.07 -8.40 2.73
C PHE A 649 -15.16 -9.39 3.14
N GLY A 650 -14.94 -10.06 4.27
CA GLY A 650 -15.83 -11.12 4.71
C GLY A 650 -15.73 -12.32 3.77
N PRO A 651 -16.83 -12.97 3.36
CA PRO A 651 -16.78 -14.04 2.37
C PRO A 651 -16.73 -13.51 0.93
N VAL A 652 -16.46 -12.22 0.68
CA VAL A 652 -16.38 -11.67 -0.68
C VAL A 652 -15.05 -10.94 -0.89
N ASP A 653 -14.29 -11.36 -1.90
CA ASP A 653 -13.17 -10.59 -2.42
C ASP A 653 -13.70 -9.56 -3.42
N ILE A 654 -13.63 -8.30 -3.02
CA ILE A 654 -14.15 -7.14 -3.77
C ILE A 654 -13.02 -6.32 -4.39
N LEU A 655 -11.80 -6.86 -4.48
CA LEU A 655 -10.67 -6.21 -5.15
C LEU A 655 -10.40 -6.84 -6.52
N ASN A 656 -10.63 -6.07 -7.57
CA ASN A 656 -10.32 -6.45 -8.93
C ASN A 656 -8.80 -6.62 -9.12
N ARG A 657 -8.37 -7.86 -9.42
CA ARG A 657 -6.95 -8.22 -9.59
C ARG A 657 -6.21 -7.40 -10.66
N ASP A 658 -6.86 -7.09 -11.78
CA ASP A 658 -6.28 -6.24 -12.83
C ASP A 658 -6.02 -4.83 -12.32
N ARG A 659 -6.94 -4.27 -11.51
CA ARG A 659 -6.75 -2.99 -10.85
C ARG A 659 -5.61 -3.05 -9.84
N VAL A 660 -5.51 -4.11 -9.04
CA VAL A 660 -4.37 -4.31 -8.13
C VAL A 660 -3.06 -4.35 -8.92
N LYS A 661 -2.98 -5.14 -10.00
CA LYS A 661 -1.81 -5.15 -10.89
C LYS A 661 -1.45 -3.73 -11.38
N ILE A 662 -2.44 -2.93 -11.79
CA ILE A 662 -2.24 -1.56 -12.29
C ILE A 662 -1.66 -0.63 -11.21
N ILE A 663 -2.11 -0.72 -9.96
CA ILE A 663 -1.65 0.18 -8.89
C ILE A 663 -0.28 -0.24 -8.34
N THR A 664 -0.01 -1.54 -8.23
CA THR A 664 1.25 -2.08 -7.67
C THR A 664 2.47 -1.86 -8.56
N GLN A 665 2.29 -1.62 -9.87
CA GLN A 665 3.41 -1.47 -10.84
C GLN A 665 4.51 -0.48 -10.41
N ASN A 666 4.17 0.51 -9.58
CA ASN A 666 5.10 1.56 -9.16
C ASN A 666 5.07 1.84 -7.65
N MET A 667 4.72 0.85 -6.81
CA MET A 667 4.72 0.96 -5.35
C MET A 667 6.02 0.41 -4.76
N PRO A 668 7.01 1.24 -4.33
CA PRO A 668 8.26 0.73 -3.74
C PRO A 668 8.04 -0.35 -2.67
N GLY A 669 7.10 -0.15 -1.73
CA GLY A 669 6.79 -1.14 -0.70
C GLY A 669 6.33 -2.51 -1.20
N VAL A 670 5.82 -2.62 -2.43
CA VAL A 670 5.51 -3.93 -3.07
C VAL A 670 6.78 -4.58 -3.65
N TYR A 671 7.71 -3.78 -4.16
CA TYR A 671 9.01 -4.27 -4.64
C TYR A 671 9.90 -4.69 -3.47
N GLU A 672 9.87 -3.98 -2.34
CA GLU A 672 10.53 -4.34 -1.06
C GLU A 672 9.97 -5.62 -0.40
N LEU A 673 8.96 -6.24 -1.01
CA LEU A 673 8.44 -7.58 -0.65
C LEU A 673 8.85 -8.68 -1.65
N LEU A 674 9.59 -8.37 -2.72
CA LEU A 674 10.09 -9.37 -3.66
C LEU A 674 11.16 -10.27 -3.01
N PRO A 675 11.27 -11.56 -3.41
CA PRO A 675 12.34 -12.42 -2.93
C PRO A 675 13.73 -11.85 -3.24
N SER A 676 14.50 -11.57 -2.20
CA SER A 676 15.84 -10.97 -2.30
C SER A 676 16.89 -11.96 -2.78
N LYS A 677 18.09 -11.50 -3.18
CA LYS A 677 19.24 -12.39 -3.41
C LYS A 677 19.48 -13.42 -2.28
N LYS A 678 19.24 -13.08 -1.01
CA LYS A 678 19.41 -14.00 0.12
C LYS A 678 18.26 -15.02 0.23
N TYR A 679 17.09 -14.74 -0.34
CA TYR A 679 16.09 -15.79 -0.60
C TYR A 679 16.67 -16.87 -1.52
N PHE A 680 17.34 -16.46 -2.62
CA PHE A 680 17.97 -17.39 -3.58
C PHE A 680 19.12 -18.22 -2.99
N GLU A 681 19.72 -17.82 -1.86
CA GLU A 681 20.67 -18.67 -1.11
C GLU A 681 19.99 -19.83 -0.35
N LYS A 682 18.69 -19.70 -0.04
CA LYS A 682 17.89 -20.72 0.67
C LYS A 682 17.01 -21.54 -0.27
N ASP A 683 16.51 -20.93 -1.33
CA ASP A 683 15.68 -21.56 -2.36
C ASP A 683 16.15 -21.07 -3.74
N PRO A 684 16.91 -21.88 -4.51
CA PRO A 684 17.72 -21.40 -5.63
C PRO A 684 16.93 -20.83 -6.82
N TYR A 685 15.61 -20.95 -6.82
CA TYR A 685 14.70 -20.36 -7.79
C TYR A 685 13.29 -20.22 -7.19
N TYR A 686 12.54 -19.21 -7.63
CA TYR A 686 11.08 -19.18 -7.42
C TYR A 686 10.29 -19.06 -8.74
N VAL A 687 10.98 -19.06 -9.89
CA VAL A 687 10.39 -19.12 -11.23
C VAL A 687 11.07 -20.23 -12.01
N VAL A 688 10.28 -21.03 -12.73
CA VAL A 688 10.74 -22.07 -13.64
C VAL A 688 10.09 -21.82 -14.99
N ASP A 689 10.89 -21.60 -16.03
CA ASP A 689 10.42 -21.30 -17.38
C ASP A 689 10.64 -22.47 -18.33
N PHE A 690 9.52 -23.08 -18.74
CA PHE A 690 9.45 -24.21 -19.67
C PHE A 690 8.95 -23.82 -21.07
N ARG A 691 8.70 -22.52 -21.30
CA ARG A 691 8.32 -21.98 -22.62
C ARG A 691 9.41 -22.22 -23.66
N ASN A 692 9.03 -22.24 -24.94
CA ASN A 692 9.95 -22.37 -26.06
C ASN A 692 10.89 -23.59 -25.96
N ASN A 693 10.41 -24.70 -25.40
CA ASN A 693 11.18 -25.95 -25.17
C ASN A 693 12.37 -25.84 -24.19
N ASN A 694 12.38 -24.84 -23.31
CA ASN A 694 13.34 -24.75 -22.22
C ASN A 694 12.99 -25.66 -21.03
N LEU A 695 13.96 -25.83 -20.13
CA LEU A 695 13.83 -26.49 -18.83
C LEU A 695 14.58 -25.69 -17.74
N ASN A 696 14.35 -24.36 -17.68
CA ASN A 696 15.19 -23.44 -16.92
C ASN A 696 14.55 -23.06 -15.57
N SER A 697 15.16 -23.47 -14.46
CA SER A 697 14.95 -22.80 -13.17
C SER A 697 15.70 -21.48 -13.17
N LEU A 698 15.00 -20.36 -12.99
CA LEU A 698 15.58 -19.03 -13.12
C LEU A 698 16.26 -18.58 -11.81
N ASP A 699 17.51 -18.11 -11.91
CA ASP A 699 18.19 -17.44 -10.81
C ASP A 699 17.65 -16.01 -10.56
N TYR A 700 18.24 -15.26 -9.63
CA TYR A 700 17.84 -13.87 -9.33
C TYR A 700 17.92 -12.94 -10.56
N SER A 701 19.01 -13.02 -11.34
CA SER A 701 19.25 -12.18 -12.51
C SER A 701 18.36 -12.57 -13.68
N GLU A 702 18.14 -13.87 -13.87
CA GLU A 702 17.22 -14.40 -14.88
C GLU A 702 15.77 -14.05 -14.54
N THR A 703 15.39 -14.11 -13.26
CA THR A 703 14.06 -13.70 -12.79
C THR A 703 13.84 -12.19 -12.95
N LYS A 704 14.84 -11.34 -12.64
CA LYS A 704 14.78 -9.90 -12.99
C LYS A 704 14.58 -9.72 -14.50
N THR A 705 15.31 -10.47 -15.32
CA THR A 705 15.22 -10.39 -16.79
C THR A 705 13.82 -10.78 -17.28
N PHE A 706 13.22 -11.84 -16.73
CA PHE A 706 11.85 -12.26 -17.02
C PHE A 706 10.82 -11.15 -16.72
N MET A 707 10.95 -10.46 -15.58
CA MET A 707 10.07 -9.33 -15.22
C MET A 707 10.19 -8.11 -16.16
N LEU A 708 11.24 -8.05 -16.98
CA LEU A 708 11.51 -6.99 -17.94
C LEU A 708 11.31 -7.43 -19.41
N GLU A 709 11.06 -8.72 -19.66
CA GLU A 709 11.14 -9.32 -21.01
C GLU A 709 10.10 -8.75 -22.00
N LYS A 710 8.95 -8.27 -21.52
CA LYS A 710 7.82 -7.78 -22.33
C LYS A 710 7.75 -6.25 -22.24
N PRO A 711 8.24 -5.46 -23.23
CA PRO A 711 8.30 -4.00 -23.11
C PRO A 711 6.95 -3.29 -22.87
N SER A 712 5.83 -3.94 -23.21
CA SER A 712 4.47 -3.43 -22.99
C SER A 712 3.89 -3.73 -21.59
N ASP A 713 4.55 -4.60 -20.81
CA ASP A 713 4.15 -5.04 -19.48
C ASP A 713 5.39 -5.28 -18.59
N ALA A 714 6.44 -4.47 -18.79
CA ALA A 714 7.69 -4.57 -18.04
C ALA A 714 7.53 -3.92 -16.66
N ARG A 715 8.13 -4.54 -15.64
CA ARG A 715 8.18 -3.99 -14.29
C ARG A 715 9.16 -2.82 -14.21
N ASN A 716 8.98 -1.99 -13.17
CA ASN A 716 9.83 -0.82 -12.98
C ASN A 716 11.22 -1.26 -12.49
N GLU A 717 12.19 -1.28 -13.40
CA GLU A 717 13.55 -1.74 -13.12
C GLU A 717 14.22 -0.97 -11.97
N ILE A 718 13.96 0.35 -11.86
CA ILE A 718 14.52 1.20 -10.80
C ILE A 718 14.02 0.71 -9.43
N LEU A 719 12.74 0.33 -9.31
CA LEU A 719 12.18 -0.18 -8.06
C LEU A 719 12.68 -1.58 -7.72
N ILE A 720 12.98 -2.43 -8.72
CA ILE A 720 13.64 -3.74 -8.48
C ILE A 720 15.03 -3.52 -7.87
N ASP A 721 15.82 -2.61 -8.44
CA ASP A 721 17.18 -2.35 -7.95
C ASP A 721 17.17 -1.66 -6.58
N GLN A 722 16.26 -0.70 -6.34
CA GLN A 722 16.07 -0.07 -5.03
C GLN A 722 15.64 -1.05 -3.95
N ALA A 723 14.71 -1.97 -4.25
CA ALA A 723 14.31 -3.02 -3.31
C ALA A 723 15.46 -3.99 -2.99
N GLN A 724 16.34 -4.27 -3.96
CA GLN A 724 17.52 -5.08 -3.71
C GLN A 724 18.58 -4.34 -2.89
N GLU A 725 18.76 -3.03 -3.07
CA GLU A 725 19.62 -2.20 -2.21
C GLU A 725 19.10 -2.16 -0.76
N PHE A 726 17.78 -2.05 -0.60
CA PHE A 726 17.11 -2.18 0.70
C PHE A 726 17.44 -3.54 1.34
N HIS A 727 17.16 -4.65 0.67
CA HIS A 727 17.46 -6.00 1.15
C HIS A 727 18.96 -6.25 1.41
N ASP A 728 19.86 -5.79 0.54
CA ASP A 728 21.32 -5.89 0.74
C ASP A 728 21.76 -5.24 2.08
N SER A 729 20.96 -4.33 2.63
CA SER A 729 21.19 -3.67 3.93
C SER A 729 20.41 -4.27 5.12
N LEU A 730 19.26 -4.94 4.91
CA LEU A 730 18.44 -5.57 5.96
C LEU A 730 18.69 -7.07 6.18
N ASP A 731 19.08 -7.81 5.15
CA ASP A 731 19.03 -9.28 5.14
C ASP A 731 20.10 -9.93 6.03
N GLY A 732 21.18 -9.19 6.29
CA GLY A 732 22.25 -9.53 7.24
C GLY A 732 22.05 -8.95 8.65
N PHE A 733 20.87 -8.41 8.98
CA PHE A 733 20.61 -7.80 10.29
C PHE A 733 20.88 -8.77 11.45
N THR A 734 21.66 -8.30 12.44
CA THR A 734 21.90 -9.00 13.71
C THR A 734 21.91 -8.00 14.86
N SER A 735 21.34 -8.38 16.00
CA SER A 735 21.36 -7.61 17.25
C SER A 735 21.39 -8.56 18.44
N THR A 736 21.87 -8.10 19.59
CA THR A 736 21.76 -8.81 20.89
C THR A 736 21.34 -7.89 22.04
N SER A 737 21.03 -6.62 21.75
CA SER A 737 20.84 -5.57 22.77
C SER A 737 19.47 -5.58 23.44
N PHE A 738 18.48 -6.23 22.83
CA PHE A 738 17.08 -6.30 23.27
C PHE A 738 16.50 -7.69 23.00
N GLN A 739 15.36 -8.00 23.61
CA GLN A 739 14.68 -9.29 23.41
C GLN A 739 13.96 -9.28 22.06
N MET A 740 14.25 -10.26 21.20
CA MET A 740 13.58 -10.42 19.92
C MET A 740 12.81 -11.73 19.90
N TYR A 741 11.53 -11.63 19.55
CA TYR A 741 10.62 -12.74 19.37
C TYR A 741 10.11 -12.77 17.94
N ASN A 742 9.91 -13.97 17.39
CA ASN A 742 9.47 -14.14 16.01
C ASN A 742 8.35 -15.18 15.93
N ILE A 743 7.14 -14.77 15.59
CA ILE A 743 5.97 -15.64 15.44
C ILE A 743 5.84 -16.01 13.95
N VAL A 744 6.02 -17.29 13.67
CA VAL A 744 6.19 -17.86 12.32
C VAL A 744 5.04 -18.81 12.02
N GLY A 745 4.17 -18.46 11.07
CA GLY A 745 3.16 -19.39 10.55
C GLY A 745 3.75 -20.38 9.55
N CYS A 746 3.23 -21.61 9.53
CA CYS A 746 3.74 -22.69 8.69
C CYS A 746 2.68 -23.75 8.33
N GLN A 747 3.03 -24.68 7.45
CA GLN A 747 2.21 -25.79 6.96
C GLN A 747 0.89 -25.40 6.26
N ASN A 748 0.71 -24.14 5.84
CA ASN A 748 -0.41 -23.73 5.00
C ASN A 748 -0.08 -24.00 3.51
N PRO A 749 -0.78 -24.95 2.83
CA PRO A 749 -0.51 -25.29 1.44
C PRO A 749 -0.90 -24.20 0.43
N SER A 750 -1.63 -23.14 0.83
CA SER A 750 -1.88 -22.00 -0.07
C SER A 750 -0.70 -21.02 -0.18
N THR A 751 0.40 -21.25 0.55
CA THR A 751 1.61 -20.44 0.42
C THR A 751 2.29 -20.69 -0.91
N ILE A 752 2.44 -19.66 -1.74
CA ILE A 752 3.12 -19.76 -3.04
C ILE A 752 4.63 -19.82 -2.84
N GLY A 753 5.28 -20.84 -3.38
CA GLY A 753 6.75 -20.99 -3.41
C GLY A 753 7.37 -20.77 -4.78
N THR A 754 6.77 -21.34 -5.83
CA THR A 754 7.36 -21.35 -7.18
C THR A 754 6.29 -21.09 -8.24
N PHE A 755 6.62 -20.38 -9.32
CA PHE A 755 5.78 -20.29 -10.52
C PHE A 755 6.39 -21.15 -11.64
N VAL A 756 5.63 -22.09 -12.18
CA VAL A 756 6.00 -22.80 -13.41
C VAL A 756 5.31 -22.13 -14.58
N ILE A 757 6.11 -21.57 -15.48
CA ILE A 757 5.67 -20.88 -16.69
C ILE A 757 5.77 -21.85 -17.86
N ARG A 758 4.70 -21.99 -18.64
CA ARG A 758 4.60 -22.84 -19.81
C ARG A 758 3.99 -22.05 -20.97
N ASP A 759 4.00 -22.61 -22.17
CA ASP A 759 3.41 -21.98 -23.36
C ASP A 759 1.88 -21.90 -23.27
N ASP A 760 1.25 -22.75 -22.46
CA ASP A 760 -0.20 -22.81 -22.20
C ASP A 760 -0.65 -22.09 -20.92
N GLY A 761 0.27 -21.59 -20.08
CA GLY A 761 -0.12 -20.89 -18.86
C GLY A 761 0.93 -20.76 -17.76
N VAL A 762 0.42 -20.45 -16.56
CA VAL A 762 1.21 -20.30 -15.32
C VAL A 762 0.59 -21.15 -14.21
N GLU A 763 1.41 -21.96 -13.55
CA GLU A 763 1.02 -22.80 -12.42
C GLU A 763 1.81 -22.38 -11.15
N PRO A 764 1.17 -21.76 -10.13
CA PRO A 764 1.80 -21.56 -8.83
C PRO A 764 1.87 -22.90 -8.08
N LEU A 765 3.01 -23.18 -7.47
CA LEU A 765 3.25 -24.34 -6.63
C LEU A 765 3.33 -23.95 -5.16
N SER A 766 2.72 -24.79 -4.33
CA SER A 766 2.71 -24.66 -2.88
C SER A 766 4.11 -24.84 -2.27
N THR A 767 4.40 -24.07 -1.22
CA THR A 767 5.51 -24.31 -0.29
C THR A 767 5.00 -24.29 1.15
N ASN A 768 5.88 -24.55 2.10
CA ASN A 768 5.60 -24.44 3.53
C ASN A 768 5.62 -22.97 3.97
N GLY A 769 4.56 -22.50 4.63
CA GLY A 769 4.44 -21.13 5.14
C GLY A 769 3.06 -20.84 5.71
N ASP A 770 2.68 -19.57 5.83
CA ASP A 770 1.43 -19.12 6.50
C ASP A 770 0.25 -18.82 5.57
N GLY A 771 0.42 -18.98 4.25
CA GLY A 771 -0.52 -18.61 3.19
C GLY A 771 -0.09 -17.37 2.39
N THR A 772 0.89 -16.62 2.89
CA THR A 772 1.47 -15.43 2.23
C THR A 772 3.00 -15.47 2.23
N VAL A 773 3.62 -15.87 3.34
CA VAL A 773 5.07 -15.83 3.55
C VAL A 773 5.64 -17.26 3.63
N PRO A 774 6.60 -17.62 2.76
CA PRO A 774 7.34 -18.88 2.88
C PRO A 774 8.12 -18.98 4.18
N LEU A 775 8.12 -20.17 4.78
CA LEU A 775 8.78 -20.48 6.05
C LEU A 775 10.28 -20.14 6.03
N MET A 776 10.98 -20.30 4.90
CA MET A 776 12.40 -19.95 4.78
C MET A 776 12.68 -18.44 4.86
N SER A 777 11.70 -17.61 4.49
CA SER A 777 11.74 -16.15 4.60
C SER A 777 11.42 -15.72 6.03
N ALA A 778 10.33 -16.24 6.61
CA ALA A 778 9.91 -15.94 7.99
C ALA A 778 10.95 -16.34 9.06
N ARG A 779 11.82 -17.31 8.78
CA ARG A 779 12.93 -17.73 9.67
C ARG A 779 14.25 -16.98 9.38
N ASN A 780 14.18 -15.67 9.15
CA ASN A 780 15.35 -14.79 9.01
C ASN A 780 15.26 -13.44 9.79
N PRO A 781 14.78 -13.42 11.05
CA PRO A 781 14.69 -12.17 11.83
C PRO A 781 16.07 -11.61 12.23
N SER A 782 16.86 -12.42 12.94
CA SER A 782 18.18 -12.18 13.52
C SER A 782 18.67 -13.51 14.13
N ASP A 783 19.98 -13.70 14.31
CA ASP A 783 20.55 -14.93 14.91
C ASP A 783 20.17 -15.14 16.40
N ASN A 784 19.58 -14.14 17.06
CA ASN A 784 19.26 -14.15 18.49
C ASN A 784 17.77 -14.27 18.81
N SER A 785 16.89 -14.46 17.83
CA SER A 785 15.44 -14.52 18.08
C SER A 785 15.02 -15.76 18.86
N ALA A 786 14.01 -15.60 19.72
CA ALA A 786 13.21 -16.71 20.21
C ALA A 786 12.00 -16.88 19.28
N ASP A 787 12.03 -17.96 18.50
CA ASP A 787 10.99 -18.26 17.51
C ASP A 787 9.81 -19.03 18.15
N TYR A 788 8.59 -18.70 17.71
CA TYR A 788 7.37 -19.42 18.03
C TYR A 788 6.65 -19.79 16.73
N TYR A 789 6.35 -21.07 16.59
CA TYR A 789 5.87 -21.69 15.36
C TYR A 789 4.38 -22.01 15.45
N VAL A 790 3.60 -21.55 14.47
CA VAL A 790 2.14 -21.72 14.40
C VAL A 790 1.79 -22.60 13.18
N SER A 791 1.45 -23.86 13.43
CA SER A 791 1.05 -24.81 12.38
C SER A 791 -0.39 -24.53 11.91
N HIS A 792 -0.55 -24.14 10.65
CA HIS A 792 -1.86 -24.05 10.00
C HIS A 792 -2.59 -25.39 9.97
N TYR A 793 -1.87 -26.49 9.77
CA TYR A 793 -2.40 -27.85 9.75
C TYR A 793 -3.12 -28.23 11.06
N GLU A 794 -2.57 -27.85 12.22
CA GLU A 794 -3.20 -28.11 13.52
C GLU A 794 -4.16 -27.00 14.01
N THR A 795 -4.02 -25.77 13.51
CA THR A 795 -4.75 -24.61 14.06
C THR A 795 -5.79 -23.97 13.13
N GLY A 796 -5.66 -24.13 11.81
CA GLY A 796 -6.37 -23.35 10.79
C GLY A 796 -5.93 -21.89 10.65
N ILE A 797 -4.93 -21.43 11.41
CA ILE A 797 -4.50 -20.03 11.44
C ILE A 797 -3.66 -19.71 10.19
N ASN A 798 -4.07 -18.70 9.42
CA ASN A 798 -3.32 -18.18 8.28
C ASN A 798 -2.56 -16.88 8.64
N HIS A 799 -1.82 -16.30 7.69
CA HIS A 799 -1.07 -15.05 7.84
C HIS A 799 -1.82 -13.96 8.63
N ALA A 800 -3.02 -13.57 8.16
CA ALA A 800 -3.83 -12.55 8.84
C ALA A 800 -4.40 -13.02 10.19
N GLY A 801 -4.57 -14.32 10.37
CA GLY A 801 -4.93 -14.95 11.65
C GLY A 801 -3.88 -14.76 12.74
N LEU A 802 -2.59 -14.59 12.40
CA LEU A 802 -1.51 -14.40 13.39
C LEU A 802 -1.68 -13.15 14.26
N VAL A 803 -2.44 -12.15 13.81
CA VAL A 803 -2.79 -10.93 14.59
C VAL A 803 -4.26 -10.85 14.99
N ARG A 804 -5.01 -11.95 14.86
CA ARG A 804 -6.46 -12.01 15.12
C ARG A 804 -6.90 -13.16 16.02
N ASP A 805 -6.26 -14.32 15.92
CA ASP A 805 -6.61 -15.52 16.68
C ASP A 805 -6.12 -15.42 18.13
N SER A 806 -7.02 -15.67 19.09
CA SER A 806 -6.73 -15.52 20.52
C SER A 806 -5.53 -16.35 20.97
N LYS A 807 -5.29 -17.54 20.40
CA LYS A 807 -4.15 -18.40 20.78
C LYS A 807 -2.80 -17.73 20.52
N VAL A 808 -2.70 -16.91 19.46
CA VAL A 808 -1.47 -16.19 19.11
C VAL A 808 -1.40 -14.87 19.87
N LEU A 809 -2.54 -14.19 20.03
CA LEU A 809 -2.64 -12.97 20.83
C LEU A 809 -2.25 -13.19 22.30
N ASP A 810 -2.68 -14.30 22.92
CA ASP A 810 -2.30 -14.68 24.29
C ASP A 810 -0.77 -14.87 24.42
N ILE A 811 -0.11 -15.39 23.38
CA ILE A 811 1.34 -15.51 23.32
C ILE A 811 1.98 -14.12 23.21
N ILE A 812 1.51 -13.25 22.31
CA ILE A 812 2.01 -11.86 22.18
C ILE A 812 1.92 -11.13 23.53
N ALA A 813 0.78 -11.19 24.22
CA ALA A 813 0.63 -10.61 25.55
C ALA A 813 1.60 -11.21 26.58
N SER A 814 1.77 -12.53 26.57
CA SER A 814 2.70 -13.24 27.47
C SER A 814 4.16 -12.79 27.26
N LEU A 815 4.59 -12.65 26.01
CA LEU A 815 5.93 -12.19 25.64
C LEU A 815 6.15 -10.71 26.03
N ILE A 816 5.21 -9.83 25.73
CA ILE A 816 5.30 -8.40 26.07
C ILE A 816 5.37 -8.20 27.60
N ASN A 817 4.59 -8.95 28.37
CA ASN A 817 4.65 -8.97 29.84
C ASN A 817 5.92 -9.63 30.42
N GLY A 818 6.85 -10.11 29.59
CA GLY A 818 8.08 -10.76 30.04
C GLY A 818 7.84 -12.11 30.72
N GLN A 819 6.75 -12.79 30.37
CA GLN A 819 6.38 -14.13 30.87
C GLN A 819 6.27 -15.10 29.68
N PRO A 820 7.38 -15.53 29.05
CA PRO A 820 7.33 -16.48 27.93
C PRO A 820 6.52 -17.75 28.30
N PRO A 821 5.58 -18.18 27.45
CA PRO A 821 4.70 -19.30 27.76
C PRO A 821 5.51 -20.59 27.96
N THR A 822 5.23 -21.31 29.04
CA THR A 822 5.84 -22.61 29.37
C THR A 822 5.00 -23.81 28.92
N SER A 823 3.81 -23.54 28.37
CA SER A 823 2.90 -24.51 27.77
C SER A 823 2.16 -23.83 26.62
N PHE A 824 2.01 -24.52 25.50
CA PHE A 824 1.42 -23.97 24.28
C PHE A 824 0.04 -24.61 23.97
N PRO A 825 -0.86 -23.87 23.29
CA PRO A 825 -2.03 -24.46 22.63
C PRO A 825 -1.60 -25.49 21.57
N THR A 826 -2.46 -26.47 21.27
CA THR A 826 -2.26 -27.42 20.16
C THR A 826 -2.00 -26.66 18.86
N GLY A 827 -0.98 -27.09 18.11
CA GLY A 827 -0.53 -26.43 16.88
C GLY A 827 0.38 -25.21 17.06
N ILE A 828 0.78 -24.87 18.29
CA ILE A 828 1.77 -23.82 18.55
C ILE A 828 2.92 -24.37 19.42
N SER A 829 4.15 -23.93 19.17
CA SER A 829 5.34 -24.39 19.90
C SER A 829 6.50 -23.39 19.79
N ASP A 830 7.51 -23.51 20.66
CA ASP A 830 8.84 -22.93 20.47
C ASP A 830 9.78 -23.83 19.63
N SER A 831 9.32 -25.02 19.22
CA SER A 831 10.10 -25.96 18.43
C SER A 831 9.78 -25.88 16.94
N ALA A 832 10.81 -25.69 16.13
CA ALA A 832 10.70 -25.66 14.67
C ALA A 832 10.14 -26.95 14.04
N THR A 833 10.19 -28.07 14.77
CA THR A 833 9.65 -29.36 14.30
C THR A 833 8.14 -29.35 14.14
N THR A 834 7.43 -28.43 14.80
CA THR A 834 6.00 -28.14 14.56
C THR A 834 5.72 -27.71 13.12
N CYS A 835 6.74 -27.23 12.40
CA CYS A 835 6.66 -26.87 10.99
C CYS A 835 7.29 -27.90 10.05
N ASP A 836 7.85 -29.01 10.54
CA ASP A 836 8.39 -30.06 9.68
C ASP A 836 7.26 -30.60 8.79
N PRO A 837 7.46 -30.79 7.48
CA PRO A 837 6.41 -31.29 6.59
C PRO A 837 5.94 -32.68 7.06
N PRO A 838 4.63 -32.90 7.26
CA PRO A 838 4.14 -34.21 7.68
C PRO A 838 4.32 -35.24 6.55
N PRO A 839 4.34 -36.55 6.86
CA PRO A 839 4.67 -37.58 5.88
C PRO A 839 3.73 -37.58 4.66
N ALA A 840 4.28 -37.77 3.46
CA ALA A 840 3.55 -37.85 2.18
C ALA A 840 2.64 -39.09 2.03
N VAL A 841 2.32 -39.78 3.14
CA VAL A 841 1.50 -41.01 3.22
C VAL A 841 0.42 -40.86 4.31
N GLY A 842 0.23 -39.65 4.86
CA GLY A 842 -0.88 -39.32 5.76
C GLY A 842 -2.15 -38.95 4.99
N PRO A 843 -3.30 -38.84 5.68
CA PRO A 843 -4.54 -38.36 5.07
C PRO A 843 -4.39 -36.91 4.60
N GLU A 844 -5.07 -36.57 3.52
CA GLU A 844 -5.20 -35.19 3.09
C GLU A 844 -5.93 -34.34 4.15
N THR A 845 -5.45 -33.12 4.38
CA THR A 845 -6.11 -32.07 5.17
C THR A 845 -6.57 -30.90 4.32
N THR A 846 -6.04 -30.76 3.11
CA THR A 846 -6.45 -29.73 2.14
C THR A 846 -6.50 -30.35 0.75
N ILE A 847 -7.55 -30.02 0.00
CA ILE A 847 -7.69 -30.35 -1.42
C ILE A 847 -7.56 -29.05 -2.20
N SER A 848 -6.76 -29.06 -3.26
CA SER A 848 -6.73 -27.98 -4.24
C SER A 848 -7.38 -28.43 -5.56
N PHE A 849 -8.15 -27.53 -6.14
CA PHE A 849 -8.72 -27.66 -7.48
C PHE A 849 -8.12 -26.55 -8.34
N ALA A 850 -7.46 -26.92 -9.42
CA ALA A 850 -6.83 -26.00 -10.36
C ALA A 850 -7.39 -26.23 -11.77
N THR A 851 -7.66 -25.15 -12.51
CA THR A 851 -8.11 -25.21 -13.91
C THR A 851 -7.26 -24.29 -14.80
N PHE A 852 -6.94 -24.76 -16.00
CA PHE A 852 -6.15 -24.04 -17.01
C PHE A 852 -6.97 -23.95 -18.30
N SER A 853 -6.93 -22.80 -19.02
CA SER A 853 -7.86 -22.38 -20.10
C SER A 853 -9.09 -21.61 -19.57
N PRO A 854 -9.83 -20.78 -20.36
CA PRO A 854 -10.84 -19.86 -19.85
C PRO A 854 -12.14 -20.58 -19.46
N VAL A 855 -12.11 -21.07 -18.24
CA VAL A 855 -13.25 -21.63 -17.49
C VAL A 855 -13.37 -20.92 -16.15
N ALA A 856 -14.55 -20.87 -15.57
CA ALA A 856 -14.75 -20.43 -14.19
C ALA A 856 -14.86 -21.66 -13.26
N LEU A 857 -14.13 -21.63 -12.14
CA LEU A 857 -14.13 -22.72 -11.16
C LEU A 857 -15.00 -22.34 -9.96
N HIS A 858 -16.00 -23.16 -9.66
CA HIS A 858 -16.90 -22.98 -8.53
C HIS A 858 -16.89 -24.22 -7.65
N ILE A 859 -16.74 -24.05 -6.34
CA ILE A 859 -16.80 -25.14 -5.37
C ILE A 859 -17.94 -24.88 -4.40
N TYR A 860 -18.78 -25.90 -4.17
CA TYR A 860 -19.84 -25.89 -3.18
C TYR A 860 -19.62 -27.01 -2.17
N ASP A 861 -19.76 -26.71 -0.89
CA ASP A 861 -19.72 -27.73 0.17
C ASP A 861 -21.08 -28.37 0.46
N SER A 862 -21.10 -29.32 1.40
CA SER A 862 -22.28 -30.04 1.87
C SER A 862 -23.40 -29.13 2.45
N GLN A 863 -23.09 -27.87 2.79
CA GLN A 863 -24.03 -26.87 3.31
C GLN A 863 -24.50 -25.89 2.22
N GLY A 864 -23.99 -26.02 0.99
CA GLY A 864 -24.26 -25.11 -0.12
C GLY A 864 -23.50 -23.79 -0.04
N ARG A 865 -22.47 -23.68 0.80
CA ARG A 865 -21.58 -22.52 0.83
C ARG A 865 -20.65 -22.58 -0.37
N HIS A 866 -20.37 -21.45 -0.99
CA HIS A 866 -19.70 -21.35 -2.28
C HIS A 866 -18.32 -20.69 -2.16
N THR A 867 -17.34 -21.22 -2.88
CA THR A 867 -16.03 -20.60 -3.11
C THR A 867 -15.73 -20.59 -4.61
N GLY A 868 -15.55 -19.40 -5.18
CA GLY A 868 -15.46 -19.19 -6.64
C GLY A 868 -15.96 -17.80 -7.06
N PRO A 869 -15.90 -17.43 -8.35
CA PRO A 869 -16.39 -16.13 -8.82
C PRO A 869 -17.91 -16.04 -8.71
N THR A 870 -18.41 -14.84 -8.41
CA THR A 870 -19.84 -14.52 -8.39
C THR A 870 -20.32 -14.09 -9.79
N SER A 871 -21.62 -13.91 -9.96
CA SER A 871 -22.19 -13.36 -11.20
C SER A 871 -21.76 -11.92 -11.54
N ALA A 872 -21.11 -11.20 -10.62
CA ALA A 872 -20.54 -9.88 -10.84
C ALA A 872 -19.06 -9.93 -11.27
N GLY A 873 -18.37 -11.05 -11.07
CA GLY A 873 -16.93 -11.22 -11.28
C GLY A 873 -16.10 -11.16 -9.98
N ASP A 874 -16.63 -10.53 -8.92
CA ASP A 874 -16.10 -10.55 -7.55
C ASP A 874 -16.03 -12.00 -7.05
N LEU A 875 -15.10 -12.36 -6.17
CA LEU A 875 -15.01 -13.74 -5.67
C LEU A 875 -15.81 -13.93 -4.39
N GLU A 876 -16.33 -15.13 -4.20
CA GLU A 876 -16.85 -15.62 -2.93
C GLU A 876 -15.85 -16.61 -2.30
N LEU A 877 -15.70 -16.52 -0.98
CA LEU A 877 -14.92 -17.40 -0.10
C LEU A 877 -15.82 -17.90 1.04
N GLY A 878 -17.02 -18.37 0.69
CA GLY A 878 -18.06 -18.76 1.64
C GLY A 878 -17.77 -20.07 2.39
N ILE A 879 -16.90 -20.94 1.86
CA ILE A 879 -16.45 -22.16 2.54
C ILE A 879 -15.36 -21.79 3.57
N PRO A 880 -15.56 -22.03 4.88
CA PRO A 880 -14.56 -21.69 5.91
C PRO A 880 -13.23 -22.42 5.69
N GLY A 881 -12.12 -21.69 5.83
CA GLY A 881 -10.78 -22.23 5.59
C GLY A 881 -10.45 -22.47 4.11
N SER A 882 -11.32 -22.04 3.18
CA SER A 882 -11.00 -22.03 1.75
C SER A 882 -10.20 -20.79 1.35
N SER A 883 -9.53 -20.86 0.20
CA SER A 883 -8.95 -19.71 -0.49
C SER A 883 -9.10 -19.87 -2.01
N TYR A 884 -9.03 -18.76 -2.74
CA TYR A 884 -9.15 -18.75 -4.20
C TYR A 884 -8.18 -17.75 -4.84
N GLN A 885 -7.37 -18.22 -5.77
CA GLN A 885 -6.47 -17.42 -6.59
C GLN A 885 -6.82 -17.59 -8.07
N GLN A 886 -6.62 -16.54 -8.85
CA GLN A 886 -6.72 -16.56 -10.30
C GLN A 886 -5.48 -15.88 -10.87
N ILE A 887 -4.89 -16.47 -11.90
CA ILE A 887 -3.70 -15.97 -12.59
C ILE A 887 -4.01 -16.00 -14.08
N GLY A 888 -4.26 -14.83 -14.67
CA GLY A 888 -4.81 -14.74 -16.02
C GLY A 888 -6.15 -15.47 -16.11
N GLU A 889 -6.23 -16.49 -16.98
CA GLU A 889 -7.43 -17.32 -17.17
C GLU A 889 -7.44 -18.58 -16.29
N HIS A 890 -6.38 -18.84 -15.52
CA HIS A 890 -6.24 -20.03 -14.68
C HIS A 890 -6.77 -19.78 -13.26
N ASN A 891 -7.40 -20.78 -12.66
CA ASN A 891 -7.98 -20.72 -11.31
C ASN A 891 -7.32 -21.75 -10.39
N PHE A 892 -7.14 -21.39 -9.12
CA PHE A 892 -6.56 -22.23 -8.08
C PHE A 892 -7.33 -22.03 -6.78
N ALA A 893 -8.16 -22.99 -6.41
CA ALA A 893 -8.91 -22.98 -5.16
C ALA A 893 -8.33 -24.01 -4.18
N PHE A 894 -8.38 -23.70 -2.89
CA PHE A 894 -8.04 -24.62 -1.80
C PHE A 894 -9.24 -24.75 -0.87
N VAL A 895 -9.55 -25.96 -0.41
CA VAL A 895 -10.62 -26.24 0.55
C VAL A 895 -10.16 -27.30 1.58
N PRO A 896 -10.70 -27.30 2.80
CA PRO A 896 -10.41 -28.37 3.78
C PRO A 896 -10.74 -29.76 3.24
N ALA A 897 -9.95 -30.78 3.59
CA ALA A 897 -10.30 -32.16 3.24
C ALA A 897 -11.30 -32.76 4.25
N GLY A 898 -11.90 -33.90 3.90
CA GLY A 898 -12.85 -34.64 4.74
C GLY A 898 -14.31 -34.23 4.61
N GLU A 899 -14.61 -33.17 3.85
CA GLU A 899 -15.95 -32.77 3.41
C GLU A 899 -16.25 -33.31 2.00
N ALA A 900 -17.54 -33.32 1.64
CA ALA A 900 -17.98 -33.59 0.28
C ALA A 900 -18.16 -32.28 -0.50
N TYR A 901 -17.61 -32.21 -1.72
CA TYR A 901 -17.63 -31.05 -2.58
C TYR A 901 -18.31 -31.32 -3.91
N ARG A 902 -19.14 -30.38 -4.35
CA ARG A 902 -19.62 -30.26 -5.73
C ARG A 902 -18.77 -29.20 -6.43
N VAL A 903 -17.89 -29.65 -7.31
CA VAL A 903 -16.99 -28.79 -8.08
C VAL A 903 -17.55 -28.63 -9.49
N ILE A 904 -17.70 -27.40 -9.93
CA ILE A 904 -18.25 -27.04 -11.25
C ILE A 904 -17.19 -26.24 -12.00
N VAL A 905 -17.03 -26.56 -13.28
CA VAL A 905 -16.18 -25.85 -14.22
C VAL A 905 -17.06 -25.36 -15.37
N ASP A 906 -17.33 -24.05 -15.39
CA ASP A 906 -18.19 -23.37 -16.37
C ASP A 906 -17.34 -22.90 -17.56
N GLY A 907 -17.70 -23.28 -18.78
CA GLY A 907 -17.03 -22.80 -19.99
C GLY A 907 -17.24 -21.29 -20.22
N LEU A 908 -16.17 -20.55 -20.57
CA LEU A 908 -16.28 -19.12 -20.94
C LEU A 908 -16.08 -18.88 -22.44
N ALA A 909 -15.26 -19.70 -23.11
CA ALA A 909 -15.03 -19.66 -24.55
C ALA A 909 -14.77 -21.08 -25.12
N PRO A 910 -15.02 -21.32 -26.42
CA PRO A 910 -14.69 -22.60 -27.05
C PRO A 910 -13.19 -22.91 -27.00
N GLY A 911 -12.83 -24.16 -26.73
CA GLY A 911 -11.44 -24.61 -26.58
C GLY A 911 -11.34 -25.97 -25.89
N GLU A 912 -10.25 -26.17 -25.14
CA GLU A 912 -10.06 -27.30 -24.22
C GLU A 912 -9.58 -26.75 -22.88
N PHE A 913 -9.92 -27.37 -21.75
CA PHE A 913 -9.33 -27.07 -20.44
C PHE A 913 -8.61 -28.28 -19.84
N THR A 914 -7.68 -27.99 -18.94
CA THR A 914 -7.07 -28.99 -18.06
C THR A 914 -7.50 -28.70 -16.63
N MET A 915 -7.91 -29.73 -15.89
CA MET A 915 -8.15 -29.64 -14.44
C MET A 915 -7.15 -30.50 -13.69
N LYS A 916 -6.54 -29.98 -12.63
CA LYS A 916 -5.70 -30.75 -11.68
C LYS A 916 -6.35 -30.71 -10.30
N VAL A 917 -6.53 -31.87 -9.69
CA VAL A 917 -6.99 -32.03 -8.30
C VAL A 917 -5.82 -32.53 -7.47
N LYS A 918 -5.41 -31.77 -6.45
CA LYS A 918 -4.21 -32.04 -5.64
C LYS A 918 -4.59 -32.25 -4.17
N GLY A 919 -4.06 -33.31 -3.56
CA GLY A 919 -4.24 -33.62 -2.15
C GLY A 919 -3.01 -33.22 -1.35
N TYR A 920 -3.20 -32.54 -0.22
CA TYR A 920 -2.12 -32.10 0.66
C TYR A 920 -2.35 -32.58 2.09
N ASN A 921 -1.31 -33.15 2.70
CA ASN A 921 -1.19 -33.35 4.14
C ASN A 921 -0.31 -32.20 4.69
N GLY A 922 -0.90 -31.25 5.41
CA GLY A 922 -0.25 -29.97 5.71
C GLY A 922 0.18 -29.26 4.42
N SER A 923 1.46 -28.90 4.31
CA SER A 923 2.06 -28.38 3.06
C SER A 923 2.65 -29.47 2.15
N THR A 924 2.56 -30.76 2.52
CA THR A 924 3.12 -31.88 1.73
C THR A 924 2.09 -32.37 0.71
N LEU A 925 2.40 -32.26 -0.58
CA LEU A 925 1.61 -32.85 -1.66
C LEU A 925 1.64 -34.39 -1.59
N THR A 926 0.48 -35.03 -1.48
CA THR A 926 0.30 -36.50 -1.38
C THR A 926 -0.22 -37.13 -2.66
N ARG A 927 -1.12 -36.43 -3.36
CA ARG A 927 -1.88 -36.93 -4.53
C ARG A 927 -2.03 -35.86 -5.60
N THR A 928 -2.04 -36.30 -6.85
CA THR A 928 -2.46 -35.48 -8.00
C THR A 928 -3.31 -36.33 -8.93
N ALA A 929 -4.46 -35.82 -9.35
CA ALA A 929 -5.26 -36.35 -10.45
C ALA A 929 -5.44 -35.27 -11.51
N ALA A 930 -5.18 -35.59 -12.78
CA ALA A 930 -5.26 -34.65 -13.89
C ALA A 930 -6.30 -35.09 -14.92
N TYR A 931 -7.10 -34.15 -15.40
CA TYR A 931 -8.05 -34.31 -16.50
C TYR A 931 -7.58 -33.36 -17.59
N VAL A 932 -7.17 -33.89 -18.74
CA VAL A 932 -6.46 -33.13 -19.77
C VAL A 932 -7.33 -33.04 -21.02
N ALA A 933 -7.21 -31.93 -21.76
CA ALA A 933 -7.88 -31.75 -23.04
C ALA A 933 -9.42 -31.90 -22.96
N VAL A 934 -10.03 -31.50 -21.84
CA VAL A 934 -11.49 -31.57 -21.66
C VAL A 934 -12.15 -30.53 -22.57
N PRO A 935 -13.00 -30.93 -23.54
CA PRO A 935 -13.47 -30.02 -24.57
C PRO A 935 -14.49 -29.01 -23.99
N VAL A 936 -14.37 -27.76 -24.45
CA VAL A 936 -15.34 -26.69 -24.24
C VAL A 936 -15.93 -26.34 -25.60
N GLN A 937 -17.19 -26.71 -25.85
CA GLN A 937 -17.84 -26.41 -27.13
C GLN A 937 -18.36 -24.97 -27.17
N SER A 938 -18.86 -24.45 -26.04
CA SER A 938 -19.31 -23.07 -25.91
C SER A 938 -19.39 -22.62 -24.46
N ALA A 939 -19.83 -21.38 -24.21
CA ALA A 939 -20.12 -20.86 -22.88
C ALA A 939 -21.39 -21.45 -22.22
N SER A 940 -21.97 -22.52 -22.79
CA SER A 940 -22.97 -23.39 -22.14
C SER A 940 -22.41 -24.75 -21.71
N THR A 941 -21.17 -25.08 -22.08
CA THR A 941 -20.51 -26.32 -21.62
C THR A 941 -20.23 -26.22 -20.12
N LEU A 942 -20.57 -27.28 -19.38
CA LEU A 942 -20.40 -27.38 -17.93
C LEU A 942 -19.80 -28.74 -17.58
N ALA A 943 -18.78 -28.75 -16.73
CA ALA A 943 -18.22 -29.99 -16.19
C ALA A 943 -18.39 -30.04 -14.66
N GLU A 944 -18.89 -31.16 -14.12
CA GLU A 944 -19.18 -31.33 -12.70
C GLU A 944 -18.50 -32.58 -12.09
N LEU A 945 -17.74 -32.36 -11.02
CA LEU A 945 -17.10 -33.39 -10.21
C LEU A 945 -17.69 -33.39 -8.79
N ALA A 946 -18.27 -34.52 -8.38
CA ALA A 946 -18.70 -34.76 -7.00
C ALA A 946 -17.54 -35.39 -6.20
N PHE A 947 -16.66 -34.56 -5.66
CA PHE A 947 -15.45 -35.00 -4.97
C PHE A 947 -15.72 -35.33 -3.49
N ILE A 948 -15.13 -36.43 -3.01
CA ILE A 948 -15.10 -36.81 -1.58
C ILE A 948 -13.68 -37.25 -1.18
N SER A 949 -13.04 -38.11 -1.97
CA SER A 949 -11.65 -38.54 -1.79
C SER A 949 -11.08 -39.10 -3.09
N PHE A 950 -9.74 -39.22 -3.15
CA PHE A 950 -9.03 -39.82 -4.29
C PHE A 950 -9.31 -41.32 -4.48
N ASP A 951 -9.77 -42.04 -3.45
CA ASP A 951 -10.15 -43.46 -3.54
C ASP A 951 -11.64 -43.65 -3.96
N GLY A 952 -12.35 -42.55 -4.25
CA GLY A 952 -13.76 -42.54 -4.66
C GLY A 952 -13.97 -42.64 -6.17
N ASN A 953 -15.18 -42.32 -6.62
CA ASN A 953 -15.42 -42.04 -8.03
C ASN A 953 -14.88 -40.64 -8.35
N LEU A 954 -14.07 -40.53 -9.41
CA LEU A 954 -13.47 -39.28 -9.87
C LEU A 954 -13.95 -38.88 -11.27
N GLY A 955 -14.91 -39.60 -11.88
CA GLY A 955 -15.47 -39.24 -13.18
C GLY A 955 -16.06 -37.81 -13.20
N LEU A 956 -15.47 -36.95 -14.04
CA LEU A 956 -15.92 -35.59 -14.32
C LEU A 956 -17.06 -35.64 -15.34
N ASN A 957 -18.27 -35.27 -14.92
CA ASN A 957 -19.47 -35.32 -15.76
C ASN A 957 -19.50 -34.09 -16.66
N LEU A 958 -19.44 -34.27 -17.97
CA LEU A 958 -19.45 -33.19 -18.95
C LEU A 958 -20.83 -33.11 -19.63
N ASP A 959 -21.49 -31.96 -19.47
CA ASP A 959 -22.59 -31.49 -20.32
C ASP A 959 -21.97 -30.59 -21.39
N GLU A 960 -21.83 -31.07 -22.62
CA GLU A 960 -21.15 -30.32 -23.68
C GLU A 960 -22.04 -29.19 -24.22
N ASN A 961 -23.35 -29.41 -24.20
CA ASN A 961 -24.32 -28.62 -24.96
C ASN A 961 -25.12 -27.63 -24.08
N GLY A 962 -25.22 -27.88 -22.78
CA GLY A 962 -25.90 -27.07 -21.78
C GLY A 962 -27.40 -27.36 -21.66
N ASP A 963 -27.82 -28.62 -21.77
CA ASP A 963 -29.22 -29.05 -21.60
C ASP A 963 -29.54 -29.73 -20.25
N ASP A 964 -28.62 -29.59 -19.28
CA ASP A 964 -28.66 -30.21 -17.95
C ASP A 964 -28.55 -31.76 -18.00
N VAL A 965 -27.97 -32.32 -19.07
CA VAL A 965 -27.73 -33.77 -19.26
C VAL A 965 -26.25 -34.04 -19.48
N THR A 966 -25.70 -35.03 -18.78
CA THR A 966 -24.32 -35.49 -18.99
C THR A 966 -24.18 -36.21 -20.34
N ASP A 967 -23.43 -35.60 -21.25
CA ASP A 967 -23.05 -36.16 -22.55
C ASP A 967 -21.89 -37.18 -22.42
N ALA A 968 -20.90 -36.88 -21.57
CA ALA A 968 -19.72 -37.70 -21.37
C ALA A 968 -19.25 -37.73 -19.89
N ILE A 969 -18.47 -38.76 -19.52
CA ILE A 969 -17.76 -38.82 -18.24
C ILE A 969 -16.28 -38.93 -18.56
N ILE A 970 -15.49 -37.97 -18.08
CA ILE A 970 -14.03 -37.93 -18.26
C ILE A 970 -13.38 -38.44 -16.98
N GLU A 971 -12.64 -39.54 -17.07
CA GLU A 971 -11.81 -40.05 -15.97
C GLU A 971 -10.46 -39.30 -15.94
N PRO A 972 -9.78 -39.19 -14.78
CA PRO A 972 -8.44 -38.63 -14.73
C PRO A 972 -7.43 -39.56 -15.42
N GLU A 973 -6.42 -38.97 -16.08
CA GLU A 973 -5.33 -39.68 -16.77
C GLU A 973 -4.63 -40.69 -15.85
N ALA A 974 -4.33 -40.25 -14.63
CA ALA A 974 -3.88 -41.09 -13.53
C ALA A 974 -4.22 -40.46 -12.17
N ILE A 975 -4.10 -41.27 -11.12
CA ILE A 975 -4.08 -40.81 -9.72
C ILE A 975 -2.67 -41.07 -9.18
N LEU A 976 -1.84 -40.03 -9.19
CA LEU A 976 -0.43 -40.08 -8.84
C LEU A 976 -0.20 -39.94 -7.33
N SER A 977 0.97 -40.36 -6.85
CA SER A 977 1.32 -40.29 -5.43
C SER A 977 2.82 -40.37 -5.17
N GLY A 978 3.26 -39.89 -4.00
CA GLY A 978 4.69 -39.77 -3.71
C GLY A 978 5.35 -38.78 -4.67
N SER A 979 6.52 -39.13 -5.20
CA SER A 979 7.26 -38.23 -6.11
C SER A 979 6.51 -37.90 -7.40
N SER A 980 5.72 -38.82 -7.95
CA SER A 980 4.99 -38.54 -9.21
C SER A 980 3.80 -37.60 -9.03
N ALA A 981 3.25 -37.44 -7.82
CA ALA A 981 2.23 -36.41 -7.59
C ALA A 981 2.81 -34.99 -7.75
N GLY A 982 4.09 -34.80 -7.40
CA GLY A 982 4.83 -33.55 -7.55
C GLY A 982 5.54 -33.39 -8.89
N ASP A 983 5.17 -34.17 -9.90
CA ASP A 983 5.74 -34.02 -11.23
C ASP A 983 5.24 -32.74 -11.92
N ILE A 984 6.19 -31.93 -12.36
CA ILE A 984 5.96 -30.64 -13.03
C ILE A 984 6.61 -30.58 -14.40
N VAL A 985 7.48 -31.54 -14.73
CA VAL A 985 8.39 -31.49 -15.88
C VAL A 985 7.63 -32.00 -17.11
N PRO A 986 7.46 -31.19 -18.17
CA PRO A 986 6.77 -31.66 -19.37
C PRO A 986 7.54 -32.79 -20.08
N PRO A 987 6.84 -33.69 -20.80
CA PRO A 987 7.47 -34.71 -21.61
C PRO A 987 8.60 -34.21 -22.52
N VAL A 988 9.60 -35.08 -22.73
CA VAL A 988 10.63 -34.88 -23.74
C VAL A 988 10.13 -35.45 -25.07
N VAL A 989 10.18 -34.65 -26.13
CA VAL A 989 9.89 -35.06 -27.50
C VAL A 989 11.18 -34.98 -28.33
N SER A 990 11.42 -36.00 -29.16
CA SER A 990 12.56 -36.06 -30.08
C SER A 990 12.13 -36.56 -31.46
N PHE A 991 12.78 -36.05 -32.51
CA PHE A 991 12.42 -36.32 -33.91
C PHE A 991 13.54 -37.08 -34.60
N ASN A 992 13.18 -38.10 -35.40
CA ASN A 992 14.11 -38.91 -36.18
C ASN A 992 13.81 -38.78 -37.68
N MET A 993 13.65 -37.54 -38.14
CA MET A 993 13.30 -37.20 -39.52
C MET A 993 14.42 -36.37 -40.19
N PRO A 994 14.57 -36.45 -41.52
CA PRO A 994 15.52 -35.61 -42.24
C PRO A 994 15.07 -34.14 -42.25
N GLN A 995 16.03 -33.21 -42.14
CA GLN A 995 15.78 -31.77 -42.28
C GLN A 995 15.52 -31.31 -43.72
N GLU A 996 15.77 -32.17 -44.72
CA GLU A 996 15.57 -31.87 -46.14
C GLU A 996 15.11 -33.13 -46.87
N VAL A 997 14.08 -33.01 -47.72
CA VAL A 997 13.55 -34.09 -48.56
C VAL A 997 13.31 -33.60 -49.99
N ILE A 998 13.42 -34.49 -50.97
CA ILE A 998 13.05 -34.15 -52.35
C ILE A 998 11.52 -34.11 -52.45
N ILE A 999 10.95 -33.17 -53.21
CA ILE A 999 9.51 -33.13 -53.49
C ILE A 999 8.97 -34.49 -54.00
N ASP A 1000 7.77 -34.82 -53.56
CA ASP A 1000 7.08 -36.10 -53.71
C ASP A 1000 7.77 -37.30 -53.01
N SER A 1001 8.79 -37.08 -52.18
CA SER A 1001 9.35 -38.14 -51.33
C SER A 1001 8.33 -38.70 -50.34
N PRO A 1002 8.27 -40.04 -50.17
CA PRO A 1002 7.61 -40.63 -49.02
C PRO A 1002 8.46 -40.41 -47.77
N ILE A 1003 7.94 -39.66 -46.81
CA ILE A 1003 8.51 -39.51 -45.47
C ILE A 1003 7.78 -40.44 -44.49
N THR A 1004 8.51 -41.05 -43.58
CA THR A 1004 7.93 -41.67 -42.38
C THR A 1004 7.88 -40.60 -41.29
N ILE A 1005 6.71 -40.38 -40.71
CA ILE A 1005 6.58 -39.59 -39.49
C ILE A 1005 7.24 -40.41 -38.37
N ASP A 1006 8.35 -39.92 -37.81
CA ASP A 1006 9.15 -40.64 -36.81
C ASP A 1006 9.57 -39.71 -35.67
N PHE A 1007 8.93 -39.91 -34.51
CA PHE A 1007 9.23 -39.18 -33.28
C PHE A 1007 9.09 -40.10 -32.06
N LEU A 1008 9.72 -39.71 -30.95
CA LEU A 1008 9.62 -40.38 -29.66
C LEU A 1008 9.22 -39.36 -28.59
N SER A 1009 8.26 -39.72 -27.74
CA SER A 1009 7.84 -38.96 -26.57
C SER A 1009 8.04 -39.80 -25.31
N SER A 1010 8.65 -39.24 -24.27
CA SER A 1010 8.86 -39.91 -22.99
C SER A 1010 8.82 -38.94 -21.82
N ASP A 1011 8.29 -39.42 -20.70
CA ASP A 1011 8.48 -38.83 -19.38
C ASP A 1011 9.07 -39.88 -18.42
N GLU A 1012 9.87 -39.45 -17.44
CA GLU A 1012 10.57 -40.32 -16.48
C GLU A 1012 9.83 -40.51 -15.14
N LEU A 1013 8.96 -39.58 -14.72
CA LEU A 1013 8.48 -39.49 -13.34
C LEU A 1013 7.00 -39.87 -13.17
N SER A 1014 6.10 -39.32 -14.00
CA SER A 1014 4.69 -39.70 -14.06
C SER A 1014 4.38 -40.61 -15.26
N GLY A 1015 5.20 -40.56 -16.30
CA GLY A 1015 5.06 -41.32 -17.54
C GLY A 1015 4.04 -40.69 -18.50
N MET A 1016 4.02 -41.16 -19.76
CA MET A 1016 3.15 -40.61 -20.80
C MET A 1016 1.66 -40.93 -20.58
N SER A 1017 0.80 -39.94 -20.82
CA SER A 1017 -0.65 -40.07 -20.99
C SER A 1017 -1.00 -40.13 -22.49
N THR A 1018 -0.78 -39.03 -23.22
CA THR A 1018 -1.21 -38.88 -24.61
C THR A 1018 -0.15 -38.23 -25.48
N THR A 1019 -0.08 -38.64 -26.75
CA THR A 1019 0.74 -38.00 -27.77
C THR A 1019 -0.02 -37.93 -29.10
N THR A 1020 -0.15 -36.74 -29.66
CA THR A 1020 -0.76 -36.48 -30.97
C THR A 1020 0.19 -35.68 -31.86
N ALA A 1021 -0.01 -35.72 -33.18
CA ALA A 1021 0.87 -35.05 -34.13
C ALA A 1021 0.12 -34.52 -35.35
N THR A 1022 0.58 -33.39 -35.90
CA THR A 1022 0.09 -32.81 -37.16
C THR A 1022 1.24 -32.44 -38.07
N LEU A 1023 1.13 -32.80 -39.35
CA LEU A 1023 2.01 -32.32 -40.42
C LEU A 1023 1.26 -31.21 -41.16
N ASP A 1024 1.79 -29.99 -41.13
CA ASP A 1024 1.18 -28.79 -41.74
C ASP A 1024 -0.28 -28.57 -41.31
N GLY A 1025 -0.58 -28.84 -40.02
CA GLY A 1025 -1.92 -28.77 -39.44
C GLY A 1025 -2.85 -29.96 -39.78
N VAL A 1026 -2.37 -30.97 -40.51
CA VAL A 1026 -3.14 -32.20 -40.81
C VAL A 1026 -2.70 -33.33 -39.91
N GLU A 1027 -3.64 -33.98 -39.22
CA GLU A 1027 -3.37 -35.10 -38.30
C GLU A 1027 -2.57 -36.24 -38.96
N VAL A 1028 -1.56 -36.71 -38.23
CA VAL A 1028 -0.69 -37.84 -38.58
C VAL A 1028 -0.40 -38.69 -37.34
N GLN A 1029 0.01 -39.95 -37.57
CA GLN A 1029 0.40 -40.87 -36.51
C GLN A 1029 1.89 -41.24 -36.65
N ASN A 1030 2.53 -41.59 -35.53
CA ASN A 1030 3.90 -42.09 -35.56
C ASN A 1030 4.00 -43.37 -36.41
N GLY A 1031 5.04 -43.49 -37.24
CA GLY A 1031 5.21 -44.53 -38.24
C GLY A 1031 4.35 -44.39 -39.50
N MET A 1032 3.48 -43.37 -39.61
CA MET A 1032 2.69 -43.12 -40.83
C MET A 1032 3.61 -42.65 -41.97
N ILE A 1033 3.39 -43.18 -43.18
CA ILE A 1033 4.07 -42.68 -44.38
C ILE A 1033 3.20 -41.61 -45.05
N ARG A 1034 3.79 -40.44 -45.36
CA ARG A 1034 3.16 -39.33 -46.07
C ARG A 1034 4.02 -38.90 -47.25
N THR A 1035 3.40 -38.34 -48.29
CA THR A 1035 4.11 -37.76 -49.43
C THR A 1035 4.03 -36.25 -49.34
N VAL A 1036 5.18 -35.58 -49.45
CA VAL A 1036 5.28 -34.11 -49.38
C VAL A 1036 5.24 -33.54 -50.80
N ALA A 1037 4.05 -33.15 -51.24
CA ALA A 1037 3.75 -32.76 -52.64
C ALA A 1037 3.84 -31.24 -52.91
N THR A 1038 4.30 -30.47 -51.93
CA THR A 1038 4.56 -29.02 -52.03
C THR A 1038 6.04 -28.75 -51.76
N ILE A 1039 6.46 -27.51 -52.03
CA ILE A 1039 7.85 -27.06 -51.93
C ILE A 1039 7.99 -26.02 -50.82
N GLY A 1040 9.18 -25.92 -50.22
CA GLY A 1040 9.49 -24.99 -49.13
C GLY A 1040 9.45 -25.65 -47.75
N GLU A 1041 9.31 -24.83 -46.71
CA GLU A 1041 9.31 -25.26 -45.31
C GLU A 1041 8.01 -26.00 -44.94
N HIS A 1042 8.17 -27.10 -44.20
CA HIS A 1042 7.13 -27.95 -43.66
C HIS A 1042 7.32 -28.12 -42.14
N VAL A 1043 6.21 -28.25 -41.40
CA VAL A 1043 6.24 -28.34 -39.94
C VAL A 1043 5.47 -29.57 -39.45
N LEU A 1044 6.19 -30.47 -38.77
CA LEU A 1044 5.59 -31.51 -37.93
C LEU A 1044 5.51 -30.99 -36.50
N SER A 1045 4.29 -30.74 -36.01
CA SER A 1045 4.03 -30.40 -34.62
C SER A 1045 3.59 -31.63 -33.84
N VAL A 1046 4.18 -31.88 -32.67
CA VAL A 1046 3.87 -32.98 -31.76
C VAL A 1046 3.44 -32.42 -30.41
N ARG A 1047 2.24 -32.78 -29.98
CA ARG A 1047 1.65 -32.44 -28.68
C ARG A 1047 1.71 -33.68 -27.78
N ALA A 1048 2.44 -33.58 -26.67
CA ALA A 1048 2.68 -34.67 -25.73
C ALA A 1048 2.28 -34.25 -24.31
N VAL A 1049 1.64 -35.15 -23.57
CA VAL A 1049 1.20 -34.92 -22.19
C VAL A 1049 1.59 -36.12 -21.31
N ASP A 1050 2.11 -35.84 -20.12
CA ASP A 1050 2.33 -36.85 -19.08
C ASP A 1050 1.06 -37.14 -18.25
N ASN A 1051 1.15 -38.12 -17.35
CA ASN A 1051 0.06 -38.51 -16.45
C ASN A 1051 -0.19 -37.51 -15.31
N ALA A 1052 0.69 -36.51 -15.12
CA ALA A 1052 0.51 -35.39 -14.20
C ALA A 1052 -0.18 -34.18 -14.86
N GLY A 1053 -0.47 -34.26 -16.17
CA GLY A 1053 -1.07 -33.21 -16.96
C GLY A 1053 -0.12 -32.06 -17.30
N ASN A 1054 1.17 -32.31 -17.43
CA ASN A 1054 2.12 -31.33 -17.97
C ASN A 1054 2.22 -31.47 -19.50
N LEU A 1055 2.06 -30.34 -20.19
CA LEU A 1055 2.00 -30.27 -21.65
C LEU A 1055 3.36 -29.90 -22.25
N ARG A 1056 3.75 -30.61 -23.32
CA ARG A 1056 4.81 -30.21 -24.25
C ARG A 1056 4.24 -30.12 -25.66
N ILE A 1057 4.47 -29.00 -26.34
CA ILE A 1057 4.33 -28.89 -27.80
C ILE A 1057 5.74 -28.71 -28.37
N ALA A 1058 6.11 -29.55 -29.32
CA ALA A 1058 7.42 -29.50 -29.98
C ALA A 1058 7.23 -29.53 -31.50
N ASP A 1059 7.93 -28.63 -32.20
CA ASP A 1059 7.85 -28.49 -33.65
C ASP A 1059 9.16 -28.92 -34.32
N PHE A 1060 9.05 -29.65 -35.42
CA PHE A 1060 10.16 -30.04 -36.28
C PHE A 1060 9.98 -29.47 -37.68
N HIS A 1061 10.87 -28.55 -38.04
CA HIS A 1061 10.92 -27.87 -39.32
C HIS A 1061 11.82 -28.65 -40.30
N PHE A 1062 11.35 -28.87 -41.52
CA PHE A 1062 12.13 -29.47 -42.60
C PHE A 1062 11.76 -28.90 -43.97
N ASP A 1063 12.72 -28.88 -44.91
CA ASP A 1063 12.50 -28.37 -46.26
C ASP A 1063 12.07 -29.49 -47.23
N SER A 1064 11.10 -29.21 -48.09
CA SER A 1064 10.84 -29.94 -49.33
C SER A 1064 11.46 -29.19 -50.51
N VAL A 1065 12.36 -29.86 -51.26
CA VAL A 1065 13.26 -29.23 -52.23
C VAL A 1065 13.28 -29.95 -53.57
N TYR A 1066 13.77 -29.30 -54.63
CA TYR A 1066 13.93 -29.95 -55.92
C TYR A 1066 15.24 -30.74 -56.03
N GLN A 1067 15.21 -31.87 -56.73
CA GLN A 1067 16.46 -32.52 -57.12
C GLN A 1067 17.07 -31.79 -58.32
N PHE A 1068 18.08 -30.94 -58.05
CA PHE A 1068 18.82 -30.21 -59.08
C PHE A 1068 19.73 -31.14 -59.90
N GLY A 1069 19.43 -31.30 -61.18
CA GLY A 1069 20.17 -32.16 -62.12
C GLY A 1069 21.54 -31.64 -62.56
N GLY A 1070 22.01 -30.53 -61.99
CA GLY A 1070 23.24 -29.85 -62.40
C GLY A 1070 23.06 -28.92 -63.60
N PHE A 1071 24.05 -28.06 -63.83
CA PHE A 1071 24.09 -27.24 -65.04
C PHE A 1071 24.46 -28.06 -66.27
N LEU A 1072 23.78 -27.81 -67.40
CA LEU A 1072 23.96 -28.55 -68.65
C LEU A 1072 24.84 -27.80 -69.67
N PRO A 1073 25.48 -28.53 -70.62
CA PRO A 1073 26.18 -27.92 -71.76
C PRO A 1073 25.33 -26.90 -72.52
N PRO A 1074 25.91 -25.79 -73.02
CA PRO A 1074 27.35 -25.53 -73.19
C PRO A 1074 28.08 -25.02 -71.92
N LEU A 1075 27.40 -24.89 -70.80
CA LEU A 1075 28.04 -24.55 -69.53
C LEU A 1075 28.94 -25.71 -69.07
N LYS A 1076 30.14 -25.39 -68.56
CA LYS A 1076 30.99 -26.36 -67.88
C LYS A 1076 30.86 -26.20 -66.38
N THR A 1077 30.55 -27.29 -65.69
CA THR A 1077 30.35 -27.33 -64.23
C THR A 1077 31.65 -27.33 -63.42
N ASP A 1078 32.80 -27.57 -64.07
CA ASP A 1078 34.13 -27.64 -63.45
C ASP A 1078 34.81 -26.27 -63.26
N GLY A 1079 34.11 -25.16 -63.53
CA GLY A 1079 34.66 -23.80 -63.52
C GLY A 1079 35.60 -23.47 -64.69
N THR A 1080 35.93 -24.43 -65.57
CA THR A 1080 36.87 -24.24 -66.69
C THR A 1080 36.19 -23.71 -67.97
N GLY A 1081 34.95 -23.23 -67.85
CA GLY A 1081 34.17 -22.70 -68.96
C GLY A 1081 34.72 -21.34 -69.41
N ILE A 1082 35.33 -21.28 -70.60
CA ILE A 1082 35.84 -20.04 -71.20
C ILE A 1082 34.98 -19.70 -72.42
N TYR A 1083 34.29 -18.56 -72.36
CA TYR A 1083 33.32 -18.09 -73.35
C TYR A 1083 33.73 -16.75 -73.94
N ASN A 1084 33.36 -16.50 -75.20
CA ASN A 1084 33.66 -15.24 -75.87
C ASN A 1084 32.62 -14.18 -75.49
N GLN A 1085 33.08 -12.96 -75.17
CA GLN A 1085 32.27 -11.75 -75.09
C GLN A 1085 31.56 -11.51 -76.43
N GLY A 1086 30.37 -10.90 -76.41
CA GLY A 1086 29.60 -10.65 -77.64
C GLY A 1086 28.84 -11.88 -78.16
N ARG A 1087 28.67 -12.93 -77.34
CA ARG A 1087 27.97 -14.17 -77.70
C ARG A 1087 26.95 -14.55 -76.63
N VAL A 1088 25.80 -15.08 -77.08
CA VAL A 1088 24.79 -15.65 -76.20
C VAL A 1088 25.34 -16.90 -75.53
N LEU A 1089 25.22 -16.99 -74.20
CA LEU A 1089 25.54 -18.18 -73.42
C LEU A 1089 24.24 -18.76 -72.83
N PRO A 1090 23.70 -19.87 -73.39
CA PRO A 1090 22.57 -20.57 -72.78
C PRO A 1090 22.98 -21.19 -71.44
N VAL A 1091 22.45 -20.67 -70.35
CA VAL A 1091 22.52 -21.27 -69.01
C VAL A 1091 21.34 -22.23 -68.90
N LYS A 1092 21.60 -23.47 -68.50
CA LYS A 1092 20.60 -24.55 -68.50
C LYS A 1092 20.74 -25.47 -67.30
N PHE A 1093 19.62 -25.97 -66.78
CA PHE A 1093 19.57 -27.03 -65.76
C PHE A 1093 18.22 -27.77 -65.80
N GLN A 1094 18.11 -28.86 -65.05
CA GLN A 1094 16.88 -29.63 -64.88
C GLN A 1094 16.53 -29.73 -63.39
N LEU A 1095 15.25 -29.78 -63.08
CA LEU A 1095 14.71 -30.08 -61.76
C LEU A 1095 13.84 -31.32 -61.89
N VAL A 1096 13.98 -32.26 -60.97
CA VAL A 1096 13.14 -33.47 -60.90
C VAL A 1096 12.58 -33.70 -59.51
N ASP A 1097 11.47 -34.45 -59.46
CA ASP A 1097 10.95 -35.06 -58.22
C ASP A 1097 11.76 -36.31 -57.83
N VAL A 1098 11.41 -36.94 -56.70
CA VAL A 1098 12.04 -38.18 -56.21
C VAL A 1098 11.97 -39.35 -57.20
N ALA A 1099 11.01 -39.35 -58.12
CA ALA A 1099 10.80 -40.38 -59.14
C ALA A 1099 11.52 -40.07 -60.47
N GLY A 1100 12.17 -38.91 -60.59
CA GLY A 1100 12.87 -38.46 -61.79
C GLY A 1100 11.97 -37.78 -62.83
N ASN A 1101 10.72 -37.43 -62.50
CA ASN A 1101 9.85 -36.66 -63.39
C ASN A 1101 10.26 -35.18 -63.38
N PHE A 1102 10.24 -34.52 -64.54
CA PHE A 1102 10.68 -33.14 -64.67
C PHE A 1102 9.67 -32.12 -64.11
N ILE A 1103 10.13 -31.26 -63.20
CA ILE A 1103 9.34 -30.14 -62.69
C ILE A 1103 9.39 -28.97 -63.67
N SER A 1104 8.23 -28.45 -64.05
CA SER A 1104 8.06 -27.39 -65.07
C SER A 1104 7.45 -26.08 -64.54
N THR A 1105 7.09 -26.06 -63.25
CA THR A 1105 6.32 -24.99 -62.59
C THR A 1105 7.16 -24.08 -61.70
N THR A 1106 8.44 -24.40 -61.48
CA THR A 1106 9.36 -23.66 -60.61
C THR A 1106 9.65 -22.27 -61.13
N ILE A 1107 9.62 -21.28 -60.24
CA ILE A 1107 10.20 -19.96 -60.46
C ILE A 1107 11.69 -20.05 -60.16
N ALA A 1108 12.51 -19.93 -61.20
CA ALA A 1108 13.95 -19.82 -61.07
C ALA A 1108 14.45 -18.48 -61.60
N THR A 1109 15.37 -17.84 -60.89
CA THR A 1109 15.99 -16.57 -61.29
C THR A 1109 17.51 -16.63 -61.20
N MET A 1110 18.22 -15.70 -61.85
CA MET A 1110 19.69 -15.65 -61.84
C MET A 1110 20.24 -14.29 -61.41
N THR A 1111 21.39 -14.29 -60.73
CA THR A 1111 22.27 -13.12 -60.57
C THR A 1111 23.67 -13.44 -61.08
N LEU A 1112 24.46 -12.39 -61.35
CA LEU A 1112 25.85 -12.47 -61.78
C LEU A 1112 26.74 -11.75 -60.76
N THR A 1113 27.97 -12.23 -60.58
CA THR A 1113 28.98 -11.52 -59.79
C THR A 1113 30.33 -11.58 -60.46
N LYS A 1114 30.98 -10.43 -60.71
CA LYS A 1114 32.36 -10.46 -61.21
C LYS A 1114 33.31 -10.84 -60.07
N ILE A 1115 34.20 -11.80 -60.32
CA ILE A 1115 35.28 -12.16 -59.40
C ILE A 1115 36.56 -11.44 -59.81
N SER A 1116 37.14 -10.69 -58.88
CA SER A 1116 38.39 -9.95 -59.07
C SER A 1116 39.36 -10.28 -57.94
N ASN A 1117 40.56 -10.75 -58.28
CA ASN A 1117 41.61 -11.17 -57.31
C ASN A 1117 41.13 -12.19 -56.25
N GLY A 1118 40.18 -13.06 -56.61
CA GLY A 1118 39.59 -14.05 -55.69
C GLY A 1118 38.46 -13.53 -54.82
N THR A 1119 38.12 -12.24 -54.90
CA THR A 1119 36.98 -11.63 -54.18
C THR A 1119 35.80 -11.46 -55.14
N ALA A 1120 34.60 -11.85 -54.69
CA ALA A 1120 33.35 -11.59 -55.38
C ALA A 1120 32.94 -10.11 -55.23
N GLY A 1121 32.55 -9.46 -56.32
CA GLY A 1121 31.99 -8.11 -56.31
C GLY A 1121 30.52 -8.06 -55.90
N THR A 1122 29.82 -6.98 -56.27
CA THR A 1122 28.37 -6.85 -56.09
C THR A 1122 27.60 -7.82 -56.99
N GLU A 1123 26.44 -8.30 -56.54
CA GLU A 1123 25.52 -9.04 -57.42
C GLU A 1123 24.81 -8.11 -58.41
N GLU A 1124 24.75 -8.54 -59.67
CA GLU A 1124 24.17 -7.82 -60.80
C GLU A 1124 23.03 -8.65 -61.43
N ILE A 1125 21.98 -7.96 -61.89
CA ILE A 1125 20.88 -8.61 -62.63
C ILE A 1125 21.35 -8.87 -64.07
N PRO A 1126 21.31 -10.12 -64.57
CA PRO A 1126 21.74 -10.44 -65.92
C PRO A 1126 20.87 -9.79 -66.99
N LEU A 1127 21.47 -9.53 -68.16
CA LEU A 1127 20.74 -9.11 -69.36
C LEU A 1127 20.43 -10.32 -70.23
N ALA A 1128 19.15 -10.47 -70.61
CA ALA A 1128 18.69 -11.47 -71.56
C ALA A 1128 18.91 -11.05 -73.03
N VAL A 1129 19.07 -12.02 -73.92
CA VAL A 1129 19.22 -11.75 -75.37
C VAL A 1129 17.89 -11.87 -76.12
N GLY A 1130 17.41 -10.72 -76.60
CA GLY A 1130 16.09 -10.60 -77.24
C GLY A 1130 14.95 -10.76 -76.22
N ASN A 1131 13.70 -10.65 -76.69
CA ASN A 1131 12.51 -10.84 -75.84
C ASN A 1131 12.26 -12.33 -75.51
N ALA A 1132 13.31 -13.13 -75.36
CA ALA A 1132 13.25 -14.57 -75.16
C ALA A 1132 13.07 -14.97 -73.69
N ASP A 1133 13.59 -14.16 -72.77
CA ASP A 1133 13.51 -14.32 -71.32
C ASP A 1133 13.02 -13.00 -70.68
N THR A 1134 12.32 -13.07 -69.54
CA THR A 1134 11.74 -11.87 -68.89
C THR A 1134 12.55 -11.52 -67.64
N GLY A 1135 13.23 -10.37 -67.67
CA GLY A 1135 14.13 -9.96 -66.59
C GLY A 1135 15.27 -10.97 -66.40
N ASN A 1136 15.40 -11.51 -65.18
CA ASN A 1136 16.36 -12.54 -64.83
C ASN A 1136 15.73 -13.92 -64.57
N ALA A 1137 14.45 -14.11 -64.89
CA ALA A 1137 13.76 -15.40 -64.73
C ALA A 1137 14.11 -16.37 -65.86
N PHE A 1138 14.37 -17.63 -65.52
CA PHE A 1138 14.48 -18.72 -66.49
C PHE A 1138 13.09 -19.04 -67.06
N ARG A 1139 13.05 -19.46 -68.33
CA ARG A 1139 11.86 -20.09 -68.92
C ARG A 1139 12.04 -21.60 -68.98
N TYR A 1140 10.96 -22.36 -68.86
CA TYR A 1140 10.98 -23.81 -69.07
C TYR A 1140 10.79 -24.17 -70.57
N ASP A 1141 11.65 -25.02 -71.11
CA ASP A 1141 11.51 -25.61 -72.45
C ASP A 1141 11.00 -27.06 -72.33
N SER A 1142 9.71 -27.25 -72.62
CA SER A 1142 9.04 -28.56 -72.60
C SER A 1142 9.44 -29.50 -73.74
N THR A 1143 10.23 -29.06 -74.71
CA THR A 1143 10.77 -29.93 -75.77
C THR A 1143 12.05 -30.62 -75.33
N SER A 1144 12.85 -29.95 -74.49
CA SER A 1144 14.13 -30.47 -73.99
C SER A 1144 14.18 -30.66 -72.46
N ASN A 1145 13.04 -30.48 -71.78
CA ASN A 1145 12.82 -30.67 -70.35
C ASN A 1145 13.86 -29.96 -69.47
N ASN A 1146 14.17 -28.70 -69.77
CA ASN A 1146 15.12 -27.91 -68.98
C ASN A 1146 14.67 -26.46 -68.82
N TYR A 1147 15.11 -25.85 -67.73
CA TYR A 1147 15.09 -24.40 -67.56
C TYR A 1147 16.22 -23.81 -68.41
N VAL A 1148 15.95 -22.72 -69.12
CA VAL A 1148 16.92 -22.02 -69.98
C VAL A 1148 16.87 -20.53 -69.71
N TYR A 1149 18.05 -19.91 -69.64
CA TYR A 1149 18.22 -18.46 -69.70
C TYR A 1149 19.30 -18.12 -70.74
N ASN A 1150 18.99 -17.24 -71.69
CA ASN A 1150 19.93 -16.83 -72.74
C ASN A 1150 20.74 -15.62 -72.29
N LEU A 1151 21.81 -15.86 -71.53
CA LEU A 1151 22.67 -14.81 -70.97
C LEU A 1151 23.38 -14.02 -72.07
N SER A 1152 23.22 -12.70 -72.05
CA SER A 1152 24.02 -11.77 -72.85
C SER A 1152 25.39 -11.56 -72.21
N THR A 1153 26.45 -11.92 -72.93
CA THR A 1153 27.83 -11.64 -72.48
C THR A 1153 28.35 -10.28 -72.96
N ASP A 1154 27.56 -9.51 -73.72
CA ASP A 1154 28.00 -8.26 -74.34
C ASP A 1154 28.53 -7.24 -73.32
N ALA A 1155 27.78 -7.05 -72.22
CA ALA A 1155 28.14 -6.17 -71.12
C ALA A 1155 29.15 -6.79 -70.12
N MET A 1156 29.37 -8.10 -70.17
CA MET A 1156 30.26 -8.80 -69.24
C MET A 1156 31.72 -8.55 -69.64
N THR A 1157 32.41 -7.71 -68.87
CA THR A 1157 33.85 -7.45 -69.09
C THR A 1157 34.70 -8.72 -68.90
N PRO A 1158 35.83 -8.87 -69.61
CA PRO A 1158 36.70 -10.03 -69.47
C PRO A 1158 37.16 -10.31 -68.03
N GLY A 1159 37.31 -11.60 -67.71
CA GLY A 1159 37.61 -12.11 -66.37
C GLY A 1159 36.64 -13.21 -65.91
N THR A 1160 36.79 -13.66 -64.67
CA THR A 1160 35.92 -14.67 -64.05
C THR A 1160 34.64 -14.03 -63.53
N TRP A 1161 33.52 -14.71 -63.75
CA TRP A 1161 32.19 -14.36 -63.28
C TRP A 1161 31.55 -15.57 -62.63
N ARG A 1162 30.83 -15.35 -61.55
CA ARG A 1162 29.96 -16.34 -60.93
C ARG A 1162 28.54 -16.11 -61.41
N LEU A 1163 27.88 -17.17 -61.85
CA LEU A 1163 26.45 -17.22 -62.08
C LEU A 1163 25.85 -17.88 -60.84
N LYS A 1164 24.79 -17.31 -60.29
CA LYS A 1164 24.04 -17.90 -59.17
C LYS A 1164 22.58 -17.97 -59.54
N VAL A 1165 22.01 -19.17 -59.46
CA VAL A 1165 20.59 -19.45 -59.66
C VAL A 1165 19.91 -19.55 -58.31
N TYR A 1166 18.76 -18.89 -58.17
CA TYR A 1166 17.85 -19.01 -57.04
C TYR A 1166 16.59 -19.73 -57.49
N LEU A 1167 16.13 -20.70 -56.70
CA LEU A 1167 14.86 -21.39 -56.89
C LEU A 1167 13.83 -20.92 -55.83
N ASP A 1168 12.56 -21.20 -56.06
CA ASP A 1168 11.47 -20.91 -55.10
C ASP A 1168 11.38 -21.90 -53.92
N ASP A 1169 12.20 -22.96 -53.91
CA ASP A 1169 12.48 -23.80 -52.74
C ASP A 1169 13.54 -23.20 -51.77
N GLY A 1170 13.99 -21.97 -52.05
CA GLY A 1170 15.01 -21.27 -51.27
C GLY A 1170 16.46 -21.73 -51.53
N LYS A 1171 16.69 -22.78 -52.33
CA LYS A 1171 18.04 -23.24 -52.65
C LYS A 1171 18.69 -22.37 -53.72
N GLN A 1172 20.02 -22.32 -53.66
CA GLN A 1172 20.86 -21.59 -54.61
C GLN A 1172 21.94 -22.50 -55.21
N TYR A 1173 22.17 -22.38 -56.51
CA TYR A 1173 23.18 -23.15 -57.23
C TYR A 1173 24.09 -22.21 -58.02
N GLU A 1174 25.41 -22.35 -57.83
CA GLU A 1174 26.40 -21.47 -58.45
C GLU A 1174 27.37 -22.19 -59.38
N VAL A 1175 27.91 -21.45 -60.34
CA VAL A 1175 28.90 -21.93 -61.31
C VAL A 1175 29.76 -20.76 -61.80
N GLU A 1176 31.07 -20.97 -61.87
CA GLU A 1176 32.02 -19.97 -62.35
C GLU A 1176 32.30 -20.15 -63.85
N ILE A 1177 32.37 -19.03 -64.56
CA ILE A 1177 32.73 -18.94 -65.98
C ILE A 1177 33.77 -17.86 -66.19
N SER A 1178 34.57 -17.98 -67.25
CA SER A 1178 35.50 -16.95 -67.69
C SER A 1178 35.04 -16.34 -69.01
N ILE A 1179 34.95 -15.01 -69.06
CA ILE A 1179 34.72 -14.26 -70.29
C ILE A 1179 36.06 -13.79 -70.87
N LYS A 1180 36.28 -13.99 -72.17
CA LYS A 1180 37.40 -13.45 -72.95
C LYS A 1180 36.89 -12.64 -74.15
N GLN A 1181 37.71 -11.75 -74.69
CA GLN A 1181 37.43 -11.04 -75.94
C GLN A 1181 37.49 -11.98 -77.16
#